data_AF-A0A3A9T2E8-F1
#
_entry.id   AF-A0A3A9T2E8-F1
#
_cell.length_a   1.000
_cell.length_b   1.000
_cell.length_c   1.000
_cell.angle_alpha   90.00
_cell.angle_beta   90.00
_cell.angle_gamma   90.00
#
_symmetry.space_group_name_H-M   'P 1'
#
loop_
_entity.id
_entity.type
_entity.pdbx_description
1 polymer ?
#
loop_
_entity_poly.entity_id
_entity_poly.type
_entity_poly.pdbx_seq_one_letter_code
_entity_poly.pdbx_strand_id
1 'polypeptide(L)'
;MKKIVKSGITALFSAFFTLLGFSVVWCLKVFTRLNMDELIYELSAPLKGTGGDMMSRYIVGALVPTIAVSVFIVLFILIKKKKILFRIWIISSAVFSVISLAVLAFKLNAIEYFINSGKESSFIEDEYVDPVEVKLTFPKKKRNLIYIYLESMEMTYSDIDNGGGFEYNMIPELTELAKESECFSGDDKLNGAYSTVGTTWTMGAMFAQSSGLPLKTYVEGNAMSEQKTFFPEITCIGDILAKEGYYQELLIGSDAVFGGRELFFSIHGNYEMHDYGYALENKIIPDGYKVYWGYEDTKLFENAKKELLELSKKDEPFNLTMLTVDTHHPDGYVCDLCEDTFGDNKYANVIACSDKQVCEFVEWIKKQDFYKDTTVVVCGDHPTMNGGFCDGIDGDYVRKTYTAFINSAVDKRRKESIQYSSLDMFPTTLAAMGVKIKGNKLGLGTNLFSGEQTLIERLGSEELDSKLSMHSAFMDELSGIADEETKRERRLLPDANINVIEYDEAADTIAVEVDDIINVEDYDGVNATLYGPDNTVIDSKEMSVNVDRTYSCSFNIGVLQDRVGTVVIETIGKDACKVGELSGDLSLQAHESFEDYVDLLNDRENIAVLFAACGDFTAKARETDLNEFKKLGIDEKLVNQENIGFYAVRDIPALVYGAEDEEISYDGAFVGDDVKYHIESSASQGKGNCSITVDGDEYALNEEGINCVVYDYESHSVIDSACFDLNNIGNINLIGSVDMRFEDDGSAFLSVIDYSELVIWRVRAQIWDEQHYTDPVTIDFEDESFSYMYFNGKADLKDIDVKNAYIEVTCYDNNGMKHNYLDWKGDLNLLKNSFEDYLSYGMSLDDTVVLMSVKDDMFISKDDDTVQVMKENGLSDFSAIGDHEAYYAVIKKDEVLEGHGIDALYHNDEYGGMTYAIESKGWDSGYNSSIKIDGEEVSRNESGMNIVLYDTVKHAVIDSVTYRFSHMGSDSKGVFR
;
A
#
# COMPACT_ATOMS: atom_id res chain seq x y z
N MET A 1 -2.78 -50.30 3.20
CA MET A 1 -2.81 -48.82 3.10
C MET A 1 -1.73 -48.13 3.92
N LYS A 2 -1.78 -48.07 5.26
CA LYS A 2 -0.82 -47.29 6.10
C LYS A 2 0.69 -47.46 5.78
N LYS A 3 1.14 -48.67 5.41
CA LYS A 3 2.54 -48.92 5.02
C LYS A 3 2.92 -48.43 3.61
N ILE A 4 1.97 -48.41 2.69
CA ILE A 4 2.17 -47.92 1.32
C ILE A 4 2.18 -46.39 1.34
N VAL A 5 1.25 -45.79 2.09
CA VAL A 5 1.17 -44.35 2.33
C VAL A 5 2.47 -43.83 2.96
N LYS A 6 2.98 -44.47 4.03
CA LYS A 6 4.27 -44.07 4.65
C LYS A 6 5.46 -44.14 3.69
N SER A 7 5.51 -45.15 2.82
CA SER A 7 6.55 -45.28 1.79
C SER A 7 6.37 -44.29 0.64
N GLY A 8 5.14 -43.87 0.32
CA GLY A 8 4.87 -42.79 -0.65
C GLY A 8 5.34 -41.43 -0.13
N ILE A 9 4.88 -41.05 1.07
CA ILE A 9 5.24 -39.79 1.74
C ILE A 9 6.75 -39.63 1.83
N THR A 10 7.45 -40.67 2.27
CA THR A 10 8.90 -40.58 2.44
C THR A 10 9.65 -40.48 1.09
N ALA A 11 9.12 -41.06 0.02
CA ALA A 11 9.69 -40.94 -1.32
C ALA A 11 9.50 -39.53 -1.88
N LEU A 12 8.34 -38.92 -1.59
CA LEU A 12 8.07 -37.51 -1.89
C LEU A 12 9.04 -36.60 -1.13
N PHE A 13 9.22 -36.79 0.18
CA PHE A 13 10.20 -36.02 0.96
C PHE A 13 11.63 -36.15 0.42
N SER A 14 12.06 -37.37 0.07
CA SER A 14 13.42 -37.55 -0.49
C SER A 14 13.56 -36.97 -1.90
N ALA A 15 12.50 -37.01 -2.72
CA ALA A 15 12.48 -36.34 -4.00
C ALA A 15 12.55 -34.82 -3.85
N PHE A 16 11.83 -34.25 -2.87
CA PHE A 16 11.88 -32.83 -2.52
C PHE A 16 13.29 -32.38 -2.12
N PHE A 17 13.95 -33.08 -1.17
CA PHE A 17 15.34 -32.76 -0.81
C PHE A 17 16.31 -32.95 -1.99
N THR A 18 16.08 -33.97 -2.83
CA THR A 18 16.90 -34.14 -4.04
C THR A 18 16.70 -32.96 -5.00
N LEU A 19 15.46 -32.50 -5.18
CA LEU A 19 15.13 -31.32 -5.97
C LEU A 19 15.81 -30.09 -5.40
N LEU A 20 15.68 -29.83 -4.10
CA LEU A 20 16.28 -28.69 -3.43
C LEU A 20 17.80 -28.63 -3.65
N GLY A 21 18.50 -29.74 -3.44
CA GLY A 21 19.94 -29.79 -3.69
C GLY A 21 20.30 -29.53 -5.17
N PHE A 22 19.56 -30.10 -6.12
CA PHE A 22 19.80 -29.84 -7.54
C PHE A 22 19.39 -28.43 -7.98
N SER A 23 18.36 -27.84 -7.39
CA SER A 23 17.97 -26.43 -7.59
C SER A 23 19.09 -25.50 -7.14
N VAL A 24 19.70 -25.76 -5.99
CA VAL A 24 20.86 -24.98 -5.51
C VAL A 24 22.07 -25.16 -6.42
N VAL A 25 22.37 -26.39 -6.86
CA VAL A 25 23.47 -26.65 -7.80
C VAL A 25 23.22 -25.96 -9.15
N TRP A 26 21.98 -25.98 -9.64
CA TRP A 26 21.58 -25.27 -10.85
C TRP A 26 21.76 -23.76 -10.66
N CYS A 27 21.24 -23.19 -9.56
CA CYS A 27 21.37 -21.78 -9.24
C CYS A 27 22.84 -21.35 -9.21
N LEU A 28 23.70 -22.08 -8.47
CA LEU A 28 25.14 -21.79 -8.39
C LEU A 28 25.91 -21.96 -9.71
N LYS A 29 25.35 -22.68 -10.68
CA LYS A 29 25.92 -22.89 -12.01
C LYS A 29 25.45 -21.83 -13.02
N VAL A 30 24.22 -21.37 -12.89
CA VAL A 30 23.63 -20.35 -13.78
C VAL A 30 23.98 -18.94 -13.28
N PHE A 31 23.87 -18.70 -11.99
CA PHE A 31 24.13 -17.43 -11.30
C PHE A 31 25.43 -17.54 -10.49
N THR A 32 26.55 -17.63 -11.19
CA THR A 32 27.86 -17.84 -10.58
C THR A 32 28.38 -16.67 -9.74
N ARG A 33 27.79 -15.47 -9.90
CA ARG A 33 28.12 -14.23 -9.17
C ARG A 33 26.88 -13.56 -8.53
N LEU A 34 25.92 -14.36 -8.10
CA LEU A 34 24.76 -13.88 -7.33
C LEU A 34 25.23 -13.33 -5.97
N ASN A 35 24.63 -12.24 -5.51
CA ASN A 35 24.78 -11.74 -4.15
C ASN A 35 23.45 -11.83 -3.37
N MET A 36 23.48 -11.57 -2.05
CA MET A 36 22.29 -11.71 -1.20
C MET A 36 21.22 -10.66 -1.51
N ASP A 37 21.60 -9.40 -1.71
CA ASP A 37 20.67 -8.30 -2.00
C ASP A 37 19.85 -8.60 -3.27
N GLU A 38 20.53 -9.05 -4.33
CA GLU A 38 19.92 -9.44 -5.59
C GLU A 38 19.04 -10.69 -5.45
N LEU A 39 19.49 -11.71 -4.72
CA LEU A 39 18.66 -12.90 -4.48
C LEU A 39 17.36 -12.54 -3.74
N ILE A 40 17.44 -11.65 -2.74
CA ILE A 40 16.26 -11.21 -1.98
C ILE A 40 15.33 -10.40 -2.89
N TYR A 41 15.89 -9.48 -3.66
CA TYR A 41 15.14 -8.68 -4.63
C TYR A 41 14.38 -9.55 -5.63
N GLU A 42 15.06 -10.49 -6.29
CA GLU A 42 14.49 -11.39 -7.30
C GLU A 42 13.46 -12.37 -6.74
N LEU A 43 13.59 -12.76 -5.46
CA LEU A 43 12.56 -13.55 -4.78
C LEU A 43 11.28 -12.72 -4.55
N SER A 44 11.44 -11.41 -4.33
CA SER A 44 10.33 -10.49 -4.08
C SER A 44 9.68 -9.91 -5.35
N ALA A 45 10.37 -9.96 -6.49
CA ALA A 45 9.92 -9.35 -7.74
C ALA A 45 8.96 -10.27 -8.53
N PRO A 46 8.07 -9.69 -9.38
CA PRO A 46 7.23 -10.48 -10.28
C PRO A 46 8.05 -11.37 -11.22
N LEU A 47 7.78 -12.69 -11.20
CA LEU A 47 8.38 -13.66 -12.13
C LEU A 47 7.71 -13.63 -13.53
N LYS A 48 6.59 -12.92 -13.67
CA LYS A 48 5.91 -12.72 -14.96
C LYS A 48 6.88 -12.05 -15.94
N GLY A 49 6.91 -12.57 -17.17
CA GLY A 49 7.83 -12.06 -18.20
C GLY A 49 9.18 -12.79 -18.28
N THR A 50 9.49 -13.71 -17.36
CA THR A 50 10.75 -14.49 -17.39
C THR A 50 11.01 -15.16 -18.74
N GLY A 51 12.25 -15.08 -19.23
CA GLY A 51 12.67 -15.70 -20.49
C GLY A 51 12.44 -17.22 -20.54
N GLY A 52 11.90 -17.72 -21.65
CA GLY A 52 11.53 -19.13 -21.79
C GLY A 52 12.75 -20.09 -21.78
N ASP A 53 13.95 -19.59 -22.09
CA ASP A 53 15.16 -20.39 -22.04
C ASP A 53 15.60 -20.69 -20.58
N MET A 54 15.44 -19.74 -19.66
CA MET A 54 15.75 -19.92 -18.23
C MET A 54 14.90 -21.02 -17.60
N MET A 55 13.60 -21.05 -17.91
CA MET A 55 12.71 -22.14 -17.50
C MET A 55 13.20 -23.49 -18.03
N SER A 56 13.59 -23.56 -19.30
CA SER A 56 14.10 -24.80 -19.91
C SER A 56 15.41 -25.27 -19.25
N ARG A 57 16.31 -24.33 -18.90
CA ARG A 57 17.57 -24.62 -18.19
C ARG A 57 17.29 -25.16 -16.79
N TYR A 58 16.30 -24.64 -16.07
CA TYR A 58 15.89 -25.16 -14.75
C TYR A 58 15.36 -26.59 -14.85
N ILE A 59 14.47 -26.86 -15.82
CA ILE A 59 13.91 -28.20 -16.04
C ILE A 59 15.04 -29.21 -16.30
N VAL A 60 15.98 -28.88 -17.18
CA VAL A 60 17.10 -29.78 -17.53
C VAL A 60 18.14 -29.88 -16.42
N GLY A 61 18.42 -28.78 -15.72
CA GLY A 61 19.49 -28.70 -14.73
C GLY A 61 19.10 -29.18 -13.32
N ALA A 62 17.82 -29.10 -12.96
CA ALA A 62 17.33 -29.45 -11.63
C ALA A 62 16.27 -30.57 -11.65
N LEU A 63 15.21 -30.40 -12.44
CA LEU A 63 14.05 -31.31 -12.41
C LEU A 63 14.37 -32.69 -13.01
N VAL A 64 14.99 -32.75 -14.19
CA VAL A 64 15.34 -34.01 -14.88
C VAL A 64 16.30 -34.88 -14.05
N PRO A 65 17.42 -34.36 -13.50
CA PRO A 65 18.30 -35.12 -12.61
C PRO A 65 17.57 -35.66 -11.38
N THR A 66 16.68 -34.85 -10.79
CA THR A 66 15.86 -35.25 -9.64
C THR A 66 14.95 -36.44 -9.97
N ILE A 67 14.23 -36.36 -11.09
CA ILE A 67 13.36 -37.45 -11.57
C ILE A 67 14.22 -38.70 -11.85
N ALA A 68 15.36 -38.55 -12.51
CA ALA A 68 16.24 -39.67 -12.84
C ALA A 68 16.75 -40.41 -11.59
N VAL A 69 17.24 -39.67 -10.58
CA VAL A 69 17.70 -40.23 -9.30
C VAL A 69 16.55 -40.90 -8.56
N SER A 70 15.38 -40.24 -8.50
CA SER A 70 14.20 -40.76 -7.80
C SER A 70 13.69 -42.06 -8.43
N VAL A 71 13.56 -42.09 -9.77
CA VAL A 71 13.14 -43.29 -10.51
C VAL A 71 14.15 -44.43 -10.33
N PHE A 72 15.45 -44.15 -10.45
CA PHE A 72 16.49 -45.16 -10.26
C PHE A 72 16.43 -45.79 -8.86
N ILE A 73 16.29 -44.99 -7.81
CA ILE A 73 16.23 -45.47 -6.43
C ILE A 73 14.95 -46.27 -6.18
N VAL A 74 13.79 -45.79 -6.66
CA VAL A 74 12.52 -46.51 -6.55
C VAL A 74 12.59 -47.87 -7.26
N LEU A 75 13.08 -47.92 -8.50
CA LEU A 75 13.25 -49.17 -9.25
C LEU A 75 14.21 -50.13 -8.56
N PHE A 76 15.34 -49.62 -8.05
CA PHE A 76 16.33 -50.44 -7.36
C PHE A 76 15.78 -51.06 -6.06
N ILE A 77 14.93 -50.32 -5.34
CA ILE A 77 14.23 -50.80 -4.14
C ILE A 77 13.20 -51.87 -4.50
N LEU A 78 12.41 -51.68 -5.56
CA LEU A 78 11.43 -52.66 -6.04
C LEU A 78 12.10 -53.99 -6.41
N ILE A 79 13.29 -53.94 -7.03
CA ILE A 79 14.06 -55.11 -7.45
C ILE A 79 14.72 -55.83 -6.26
N LYS A 80 15.40 -55.09 -5.37
CA LYS A 80 16.21 -55.68 -4.29
C LYS A 80 15.44 -55.91 -2.99
N LYS A 81 14.24 -55.33 -2.83
CA LYS A 81 13.39 -55.37 -1.62
C LYS A 81 14.11 -54.97 -0.32
N LYS A 82 15.19 -54.18 -0.42
CA LYS A 82 16.03 -53.79 0.72
C LYS A 82 15.57 -52.43 1.28
N LYS A 83 14.76 -52.46 2.34
CA LYS A 83 14.24 -51.25 3.02
C LYS A 83 15.31 -50.32 3.60
N ILE A 84 16.52 -50.83 3.85
CA ILE A 84 17.65 -50.01 4.32
C ILE A 84 18.07 -48.93 3.31
N LEU A 85 17.87 -49.18 2.01
CA LEU A 85 18.22 -48.24 0.94
C LEU A 85 17.37 -46.97 0.99
N PHE A 86 16.13 -47.07 1.49
CA PHE A 86 15.23 -45.94 1.63
C PHE A 86 15.69 -44.99 2.73
N ARG A 87 16.20 -45.53 3.84
CA ARG A 87 16.83 -44.73 4.90
C ARG A 87 18.11 -44.06 4.41
N ILE A 88 18.91 -44.76 3.61
CA ILE A 88 20.12 -44.20 3.02
C ILE A 88 19.76 -43.05 2.08
N TRP A 89 18.75 -43.21 1.22
CA TRP A 89 18.32 -42.14 0.30
C TRP A 89 17.87 -40.88 1.02
N ILE A 90 17.00 -41.00 2.04
CA ILE A 90 16.56 -39.86 2.85
C ILE A 90 17.76 -39.12 3.42
N ILE A 91 18.65 -39.84 4.11
CA ILE A 91 19.84 -39.26 4.75
C ILE A 91 20.74 -38.61 3.70
N SER A 92 20.99 -39.27 2.56
CA SER A 92 21.85 -38.71 1.51
C SER A 92 21.22 -37.49 0.83
N SER A 93 19.91 -37.48 0.60
CA SER A 93 19.20 -36.34 0.00
C SER A 93 19.17 -35.13 0.93
N ALA A 94 18.94 -35.36 2.23
CA ALA A 94 19.01 -34.32 3.25
C ALA A 94 20.45 -33.77 3.38
N VAL A 95 21.46 -34.64 3.46
CA VAL A 95 22.87 -34.24 3.52
C VAL A 95 23.27 -33.47 2.25
N PHE A 96 22.83 -33.91 1.07
CA PHE A 96 23.08 -33.20 -0.19
C PHE A 96 22.45 -31.80 -0.20
N SER A 97 21.20 -31.67 0.26
CA SER A 97 20.52 -30.38 0.39
C SER A 97 21.27 -29.45 1.35
N VAL A 98 21.61 -29.94 2.54
CA VAL A 98 22.31 -29.17 3.56
C VAL A 98 23.69 -28.72 3.07
N ILE A 99 24.46 -29.60 2.42
CA ILE A 99 25.76 -29.23 1.85
C ILE A 99 25.58 -28.19 0.76
N SER A 100 24.59 -28.35 -0.12
CA SER A 100 24.33 -27.41 -1.22
C SER A 100 23.95 -26.04 -0.68
N LEU A 101 23.04 -25.97 0.30
CA LEU A 101 22.65 -24.74 1.00
C LEU A 101 23.83 -24.09 1.74
N ALA A 102 24.69 -24.89 2.38
CA ALA A 102 25.90 -24.36 3.03
C ALA A 102 26.89 -23.76 2.03
N VAL A 103 27.05 -24.38 0.85
CA VAL A 103 27.87 -23.85 -0.25
C VAL A 103 27.25 -22.58 -0.82
N LEU A 104 25.92 -22.53 -0.97
CA LEU A 104 25.19 -21.35 -1.41
C LEU A 104 25.39 -20.19 -0.42
N ALA A 105 25.12 -20.42 0.86
CA ALA A 105 25.31 -19.42 1.91
C ALA A 105 26.75 -18.90 1.99
N PHE A 106 27.74 -19.76 1.78
CA PHE A 106 29.15 -19.35 1.70
C PHE A 106 29.45 -18.52 0.44
N LYS A 107 28.94 -18.92 -0.73
CA LYS A 107 29.14 -18.19 -1.99
C LYS A 107 28.48 -16.82 -2.02
N LEU A 108 27.32 -16.68 -1.38
CA LEU A 108 26.58 -15.41 -1.30
C LEU A 108 27.11 -14.48 -0.20
N ASN A 109 28.13 -14.89 0.57
CA ASN A 109 28.56 -14.19 1.79
C ASN A 109 27.39 -13.90 2.76
N ALA A 110 26.44 -14.85 2.88
CA ALA A 110 25.20 -14.64 3.64
C ALA A 110 25.44 -14.25 5.11
N ILE A 111 26.52 -14.73 5.73
CA ILE A 111 26.88 -14.37 7.11
C ILE A 111 27.22 -12.88 7.21
N GLU A 112 28.00 -12.35 6.26
CA GLU A 112 28.38 -10.94 6.24
C GLU A 112 27.18 -10.04 5.93
N TYR A 113 26.33 -10.46 4.99
CA TYR A 113 25.03 -9.84 4.72
C TYR A 113 24.20 -9.71 6.01
N PHE A 114 23.89 -10.82 6.70
CA PHE A 114 23.10 -10.77 7.94
C PHE A 114 23.76 -9.94 9.05
N ILE A 115 25.10 -9.95 9.14
CA ILE A 115 25.83 -9.11 10.11
C ILE A 115 25.69 -7.62 9.77
N ASN A 116 25.71 -7.24 8.50
CA ASN A 116 25.62 -5.85 8.07
C ASN A 116 24.17 -5.35 8.02
N SER A 117 23.22 -6.17 7.58
CA SER A 117 21.77 -5.89 7.67
C SER A 117 21.29 -5.78 9.12
N GLY A 118 21.98 -6.39 10.09
CA GLY A 118 21.69 -6.19 11.52
C GLY A 118 22.35 -4.96 12.15
N LYS A 119 23.11 -4.15 11.39
CA LYS A 119 23.77 -2.94 11.87
C LYS A 119 23.14 -1.71 11.24
N GLU A 120 22.64 -0.83 12.10
CA GLU A 120 22.11 0.47 11.70
C GLU A 120 23.23 1.44 11.28
N SER A 121 22.97 2.25 10.25
CA SER A 121 23.88 3.28 9.76
C SER A 121 23.13 4.48 9.17
N SER A 122 23.42 5.68 9.66
CA SER A 122 22.95 6.96 9.10
C SER A 122 23.71 7.40 7.84
N PHE A 123 24.67 6.62 7.34
CA PHE A 123 25.58 7.05 6.27
C PHE A 123 24.86 7.54 5.00
N ILE A 124 23.77 6.87 4.60
CA ILE A 124 23.01 7.28 3.42
C ILE A 124 22.32 8.61 3.69
N GLU A 125 21.61 8.74 4.82
CA GLU A 125 20.98 9.98 5.28
C GLU A 125 21.98 11.15 5.35
N ASP A 126 23.16 10.93 5.93
CA ASP A 126 24.19 11.96 6.13
C ASP A 126 24.80 12.48 4.81
N GLU A 127 24.87 11.63 3.78
CA GLU A 127 25.45 11.99 2.47
C GLU A 127 24.39 12.32 1.41
N TYR A 128 23.12 12.03 1.68
CA TYR A 128 22.02 12.24 0.75
C TYR A 128 21.77 13.73 0.52
N VAL A 129 21.62 14.09 -0.75
CA VAL A 129 21.25 15.44 -1.18
C VAL A 129 19.92 15.36 -1.91
N ASP A 130 18.85 15.74 -1.23
CA ASP A 130 17.49 15.73 -1.80
C ASP A 130 17.40 16.64 -3.05
N PRO A 131 17.06 16.09 -4.22
CA PRO A 131 16.88 16.87 -5.44
C PRO A 131 15.81 17.97 -5.34
N VAL A 132 14.80 17.83 -4.47
CA VAL A 132 13.75 18.84 -4.28
C VAL A 132 14.31 20.12 -3.66
N GLU A 133 15.25 20.00 -2.73
CA GLU A 133 15.89 21.14 -2.07
C GLU A 133 16.97 21.81 -2.93
N VAL A 134 17.46 21.12 -3.96
CA VAL A 134 18.51 21.62 -4.83
C VAL A 134 17.94 22.47 -5.96
N LYS A 135 18.45 23.70 -6.06
CA LYS A 135 18.15 24.57 -7.20
C LYS A 135 18.77 24.02 -8.49
N LEU A 136 17.91 23.48 -9.35
CA LEU A 136 18.22 23.13 -10.74
C LEU A 136 17.91 24.31 -11.68
N THR A 137 18.71 24.50 -12.73
CA THR A 137 18.46 25.54 -13.73
C THR A 137 18.75 25.02 -15.12
N PHE A 138 17.68 24.77 -15.88
CA PHE A 138 17.74 24.31 -17.27
C PHE A 138 18.20 25.42 -18.23
N PRO A 139 18.87 25.05 -19.34
CA PRO A 139 19.17 25.99 -20.40
C PRO A 139 17.89 26.53 -21.04
N LYS A 140 17.93 27.77 -21.56
CA LYS A 140 16.77 28.40 -22.22
C LYS A 140 16.18 27.55 -23.35
N LYS A 141 17.06 26.85 -24.08
CA LYS A 141 16.68 25.82 -25.03
C LYS A 141 17.05 24.48 -24.41
N LYS A 142 16.02 23.71 -24.04
CA LYS A 142 16.15 22.37 -23.49
C LYS A 142 16.76 21.44 -24.54
N ARG A 143 17.50 20.43 -24.08
CA ARG A 143 18.17 19.43 -24.93
C ARG A 143 17.44 18.10 -24.75
N ASN A 144 17.29 17.33 -25.81
CA ASN A 144 16.74 15.98 -25.71
C ASN A 144 17.75 15.06 -25.01
N LEU A 145 17.24 13.99 -24.39
CA LEU A 145 18.03 12.91 -23.82
C LEU A 145 17.75 11.61 -24.59
N ILE A 146 18.82 10.89 -24.92
CA ILE A 146 18.74 9.49 -25.33
C ILE A 146 19.64 8.73 -24.36
N TYR A 147 19.04 7.86 -23.54
CA TYR A 147 19.73 7.10 -22.51
C TYR A 147 19.73 5.62 -22.89
N ILE A 148 20.90 5.04 -23.14
CA ILE A 148 21.06 3.68 -23.66
C ILE A 148 21.76 2.83 -22.59
N TYR A 149 20.98 2.02 -21.89
CA TYR A 149 21.49 0.95 -21.04
C TYR A 149 21.91 -0.25 -21.89
N LEU A 150 23.12 -0.72 -21.67
CA LEU A 150 23.69 -1.89 -22.34
C LEU A 150 23.83 -3.04 -21.34
N GLU A 151 22.95 -4.04 -21.46
CA GLU A 151 22.93 -5.23 -20.62
C GLU A 151 24.32 -5.85 -20.47
N SER A 152 24.78 -5.99 -19.22
CA SER A 152 26.05 -6.60 -18.84
C SER A 152 27.30 -6.01 -19.53
N MET A 153 27.21 -4.84 -20.17
CA MET A 153 28.29 -4.28 -20.98
C MET A 153 29.32 -3.54 -20.13
N GLU A 154 30.59 -3.93 -20.23
CA GLU A 154 31.62 -3.44 -19.31
C GLU A 154 32.96 -3.19 -20.00
N MET A 155 33.78 -2.33 -19.38
CA MET A 155 35.11 -1.98 -19.88
C MET A 155 36.05 -3.18 -19.95
N THR A 156 35.78 -4.23 -19.16
CA THR A 156 36.54 -5.48 -19.13
C THR A 156 36.68 -6.10 -20.52
N TYR A 157 35.69 -5.93 -21.40
CA TYR A 157 35.70 -6.51 -22.76
C TYR A 157 36.63 -5.80 -23.75
N SER A 158 37.11 -4.60 -23.40
CA SER A 158 38.19 -3.98 -24.16
C SER A 158 39.52 -4.69 -23.88
N ASP A 159 40.53 -4.42 -24.70
CA ASP A 159 41.86 -4.98 -24.45
C ASP A 159 42.59 -4.24 -23.30
N ILE A 160 43.60 -4.91 -22.73
CA ILE A 160 44.45 -4.35 -21.67
C ILE A 160 45.05 -3.00 -22.04
N ASP A 161 45.41 -2.76 -23.30
CA ASP A 161 46.01 -1.50 -23.74
C ASP A 161 45.03 -0.33 -23.64
N ASN A 162 43.74 -0.61 -23.84
CA ASN A 162 42.65 0.36 -23.72
C ASN A 162 42.02 0.43 -22.32
N GLY A 163 42.40 -0.46 -21.40
CA GLY A 163 41.95 -0.42 -20.00
C GLY A 163 41.06 -1.59 -19.58
N GLY A 164 40.86 -2.57 -20.46
CA GLY A 164 40.07 -3.77 -20.17
C GLY A 164 40.87 -4.92 -19.54
N GLY A 165 40.21 -6.07 -19.42
CA GLY A 165 40.73 -7.24 -18.70
C GLY A 165 41.24 -8.37 -19.60
N PHE A 166 40.97 -8.33 -20.91
CA PHE A 166 41.38 -9.38 -21.85
C PHE A 166 42.55 -8.95 -22.74
N GLU A 167 43.32 -9.91 -23.26
CA GLU A 167 44.43 -9.65 -24.20
C GLU A 167 43.96 -9.16 -25.58
N TYR A 168 42.67 -9.26 -25.87
CA TYR A 168 42.06 -8.89 -27.14
C TYR A 168 40.81 -8.05 -26.89
N ASN A 169 40.47 -7.22 -27.87
CA ASN A 169 39.31 -6.34 -27.79
C ASN A 169 38.07 -7.04 -28.37
N MET A 170 37.07 -7.28 -27.53
CA MET A 170 35.76 -7.82 -27.91
C MET A 170 34.76 -6.74 -28.31
N ILE A 171 35.03 -5.50 -27.94
CA ILE A 171 34.19 -4.32 -28.21
C ILE A 171 34.96 -3.20 -28.94
N PRO A 172 35.60 -3.48 -30.10
CA PRO A 172 36.46 -2.50 -30.76
C PRO A 172 35.73 -1.21 -31.12
N GLU A 173 34.48 -1.29 -31.56
CA GLU A 173 33.71 -0.14 -32.02
C GLU A 173 33.33 0.78 -30.83
N LEU A 174 32.87 0.20 -29.72
CA LEU A 174 32.57 0.91 -28.47
C LEU A 174 33.83 1.46 -27.82
N THR A 175 34.97 0.76 -27.96
CA THR A 175 36.28 1.25 -27.50
C THR A 175 36.63 2.56 -28.21
N GLU A 176 36.49 2.63 -29.54
CA GLU A 176 36.74 3.86 -30.29
C GLU A 176 35.69 4.93 -29.98
N LEU A 177 34.41 4.56 -29.84
CA LEU A 177 33.36 5.49 -29.43
C LEU A 177 33.67 6.14 -28.08
N ALA A 178 34.15 5.38 -27.09
CA ALA A 178 34.52 5.91 -25.78
C ALA A 178 35.74 6.84 -25.83
N LYS A 179 36.69 6.62 -26.75
CA LYS A 179 37.84 7.53 -26.99
C LYS A 179 37.40 8.85 -27.60
N GLU A 180 36.37 8.83 -28.45
CA GLU A 180 35.81 10.02 -29.09
C GLU A 180 34.83 10.78 -28.18
N SER A 181 34.43 10.17 -27.06
CA SER A 181 33.41 10.67 -26.14
C SER A 181 34.00 10.95 -24.76
N GLU A 182 33.21 11.49 -23.83
CA GLU A 182 33.67 11.62 -22.44
C GLU A 182 33.32 10.34 -21.66
N CYS A 183 34.37 9.67 -21.16
CA CYS A 183 34.28 8.51 -20.25
C CYS A 183 35.02 8.75 -18.92
N PHE A 184 35.37 10.01 -18.62
CA PHE A 184 36.05 10.45 -17.40
C PHE A 184 37.41 9.76 -17.13
N SER A 185 38.11 9.36 -18.19
CA SER A 185 39.47 8.77 -18.16
C SER A 185 40.59 9.81 -18.03
N GLY A 186 40.37 11.05 -18.51
CA GLY A 186 41.45 12.04 -18.58
C GLY A 186 42.48 11.65 -19.63
N ASP A 187 43.77 11.70 -19.28
CA ASP A 187 44.87 11.22 -20.13
C ASP A 187 45.19 9.71 -19.90
N ASP A 188 44.38 9.00 -19.10
CA ASP A 188 44.54 7.59 -18.78
C ASP A 188 43.81 6.68 -19.79
N LYS A 189 43.89 5.37 -19.59
CA LYS A 189 43.07 4.36 -20.28
C LYS A 189 41.58 4.60 -20.04
N LEU A 190 40.75 3.98 -20.88
CA LEU A 190 39.30 4.12 -20.79
C LEU A 190 38.79 3.77 -19.39
N ASN A 191 37.76 4.48 -18.96
CA ASN A 191 37.23 4.40 -17.61
C ASN A 191 35.71 4.14 -17.66
N GLY A 192 35.15 3.80 -16.51
CA GLY A 192 33.78 3.31 -16.37
C GLY A 192 33.29 3.43 -14.95
N ALA A 193 31.99 3.21 -14.75
CA ALA A 193 31.39 3.28 -13.41
C ALA A 193 31.66 1.99 -12.63
N TYR A 194 31.98 2.13 -11.34
CA TYR A 194 31.98 1.00 -10.41
C TYR A 194 30.54 0.70 -9.95
N SER A 195 30.12 -0.56 -10.05
CA SER A 195 28.83 -1.01 -9.53
C SER A 195 28.96 -1.30 -8.03
N THR A 196 28.44 -0.40 -7.21
CA THR A 196 28.37 -0.54 -5.75
C THR A 196 27.27 -1.52 -5.34
N VAL A 197 27.24 -1.90 -4.05
CA VAL A 197 26.13 -2.65 -3.44
C VAL A 197 24.77 -2.02 -3.80
N GLY A 198 23.78 -2.85 -4.14
CA GLY A 198 22.45 -2.40 -4.59
C GLY A 198 22.39 -1.88 -6.03
N THR A 199 23.47 -2.02 -6.82
CA THR A 199 23.54 -1.50 -8.21
C THR A 199 24.11 -2.53 -9.21
N THR A 200 24.15 -3.81 -8.84
CA THR A 200 24.89 -4.86 -9.55
C THR A 200 24.04 -5.72 -10.49
N TRP A 201 22.75 -5.42 -10.63
CA TRP A 201 21.80 -6.02 -11.57
C TRP A 201 21.02 -4.90 -12.27
N THR A 202 20.35 -5.21 -13.38
CA THR A 202 19.76 -4.22 -14.28
C THR A 202 18.87 -3.21 -13.56
N MET A 203 17.90 -3.67 -12.76
CA MET A 203 16.97 -2.75 -12.08
C MET A 203 17.68 -1.92 -11.01
N GLY A 204 18.59 -2.51 -10.22
CA GLY A 204 19.39 -1.77 -9.25
C GLY A 204 20.27 -0.69 -9.91
N ALA A 205 20.81 -0.98 -11.10
CA ALA A 205 21.57 -0.01 -11.89
C ALA A 205 20.67 1.10 -12.46
N MET A 206 19.52 0.77 -13.03
CA MET A 206 18.56 1.76 -13.56
C MET A 206 18.06 2.69 -12.45
N PHE A 207 17.74 2.14 -11.27
CA PHE A 207 17.39 2.91 -10.08
C PHE A 207 18.53 3.85 -9.68
N ALA A 208 19.74 3.32 -9.45
CA ALA A 208 20.88 4.11 -9.02
C ALA A 208 21.29 5.21 -9.98
N GLN A 209 21.25 4.94 -11.28
CA GLN A 209 21.58 5.95 -12.29
C GLN A 209 20.48 7.00 -12.47
N SER A 210 19.26 6.72 -11.99
CA SER A 210 18.11 7.63 -12.03
C SER A 210 17.91 8.44 -10.75
N SER A 211 18.27 7.90 -9.58
CA SER A 211 18.02 8.48 -8.25
C SER A 211 19.30 8.87 -7.50
N GLY A 212 20.45 8.29 -7.87
CA GLY A 212 21.68 8.41 -7.09
C GLY A 212 21.63 7.64 -5.77
N LEU A 213 20.74 6.64 -5.62
CA LEU A 213 20.60 5.79 -4.43
C LEU A 213 20.82 4.30 -4.79
N PRO A 214 21.36 3.46 -3.89
CA PRO A 214 21.39 2.02 -4.10
C PRO A 214 19.98 1.43 -3.95
N LEU A 215 19.62 0.43 -4.75
CA LEU A 215 18.35 -0.27 -4.56
C LEU A 215 18.50 -1.26 -3.41
N LYS A 216 18.01 -0.87 -2.24
CA LYS A 216 18.02 -1.66 -1.01
C LYS A 216 16.61 -1.66 -0.43
N THR A 217 15.91 -2.78 -0.54
CA THR A 217 14.60 -2.97 0.08
C THR A 217 14.73 -4.07 1.11
N TYR A 218 14.53 -3.75 2.39
CA TYR A 218 14.32 -4.79 3.39
C TYR A 218 12.89 -5.30 3.22
N VAL A 219 12.72 -6.36 2.43
CA VAL A 219 11.41 -6.98 2.21
C VAL A 219 11.33 -8.20 3.10
N GLU A 220 10.43 -8.17 4.09
CA GLU A 220 9.93 -9.42 4.67
C GLU A 220 8.99 -10.07 3.64
N GLY A 221 9.41 -11.17 3.01
CA GLY A 221 8.57 -11.95 2.09
C GLY A 221 8.62 -11.53 0.61
N ASN A 222 7.56 -11.87 -0.15
CA ASN A 222 7.42 -11.60 -1.59
C ASN A 222 6.74 -10.24 -1.89
N ALA A 223 6.74 -9.31 -0.92
CA ALA A 223 5.84 -8.16 -0.90
C ALA A 223 6.02 -7.14 -2.04
N MET A 224 7.15 -7.15 -2.76
CA MET A 224 7.40 -6.27 -3.91
C MET A 224 6.49 -6.55 -5.12
N SER A 225 6.00 -7.79 -5.27
CA SER A 225 5.06 -8.13 -6.34
C SER A 225 3.63 -7.59 -6.13
N GLU A 226 3.33 -7.12 -4.92
CA GLU A 226 2.03 -6.59 -4.49
C GLU A 226 2.06 -5.07 -4.22
N GLN A 227 3.23 -4.42 -4.32
CA GLN A 227 3.37 -2.98 -4.09
C GLN A 227 2.70 -2.17 -5.20
N LYS A 228 1.90 -1.17 -4.82
CA LYS A 228 1.31 -0.17 -5.74
C LYS A 228 2.26 1.00 -6.01
N THR A 229 3.36 1.14 -5.25
CA THR A 229 4.32 2.24 -5.34
C THR A 229 5.78 1.72 -5.35
N PHE A 230 6.74 2.56 -5.73
CA PHE A 230 8.16 2.20 -5.75
C PHE A 230 8.97 3.41 -5.28
N PHE A 231 9.43 3.43 -4.02
CA PHE A 231 10.14 4.58 -3.43
C PHE A 231 9.45 5.93 -3.68
N PRO A 232 8.16 6.11 -3.31
CA PRO A 232 7.37 7.28 -3.69
C PRO A 232 7.93 8.61 -3.18
N GLU A 233 8.78 8.59 -2.14
CA GLU A 233 9.33 9.80 -1.50
C GLU A 233 10.62 10.31 -2.14
N ILE A 234 11.18 9.60 -3.13
CA ILE A 234 12.39 10.05 -3.83
C ILE A 234 12.07 10.82 -5.11
N THR A 235 12.94 11.74 -5.49
CA THR A 235 12.88 12.42 -6.79
C THR A 235 13.95 11.87 -7.73
N CYS A 236 13.53 11.25 -8.83
CA CYS A 236 14.41 10.71 -9.86
C CYS A 236 14.61 11.68 -11.05
N ILE A 237 15.53 11.34 -11.95
CA ILE A 237 15.73 12.09 -13.20
C ILE A 237 14.46 12.18 -14.04
N GLY A 238 13.65 11.11 -14.06
CA GLY A 238 12.35 11.09 -14.73
C GLY A 238 11.43 12.19 -14.23
N ASP A 239 11.29 12.34 -12.91
CA ASP A 239 10.44 13.36 -12.28
C ASP A 239 10.89 14.78 -12.61
N ILE A 240 12.22 15.00 -12.56
CA ILE A 240 12.83 16.29 -12.89
C ILE A 240 12.54 16.67 -14.35
N LEU A 241 12.66 15.71 -15.27
CA LEU A 241 12.40 15.93 -16.70
C LEU A 241 10.90 16.10 -16.98
N ALA A 242 10.04 15.31 -16.35
CA ALA A 242 8.58 15.45 -16.47
C ALA A 242 8.10 16.83 -16.01
N LYS A 243 8.60 17.32 -14.86
CA LYS A 243 8.33 18.68 -14.36
C LYS A 243 8.78 19.78 -15.32
N GLU A 244 9.76 19.49 -16.15
CA GLU A 244 10.25 20.38 -17.20
C GLU A 244 9.59 20.12 -18.56
N GLY A 245 8.50 19.35 -18.61
CA GLY A 245 7.69 19.12 -19.80
C GLY A 245 8.35 18.25 -20.86
N TYR A 246 9.19 17.31 -20.46
CA TYR A 246 9.74 16.31 -21.38
C TYR A 246 8.71 15.22 -21.67
N TYR A 247 8.65 14.79 -22.93
CA TYR A 247 8.01 13.53 -23.30
C TYR A 247 8.96 12.38 -23.03
N GLN A 248 8.52 11.32 -22.34
CA GLN A 248 9.41 10.26 -21.87
C GLN A 248 8.93 8.88 -22.34
N GLU A 249 9.83 8.09 -22.91
CA GLU A 249 9.55 6.72 -23.37
C GLU A 249 10.58 5.76 -22.78
N LEU A 250 10.11 4.61 -22.30
CA LEU A 250 10.94 3.45 -21.97
C LEU A 250 10.81 2.42 -23.08
N LEU A 251 11.85 2.24 -23.89
CA LEU A 251 11.88 1.31 -25.01
C LEU A 251 12.70 0.06 -24.68
N ILE A 252 12.03 -1.08 -24.56
CA ILE A 252 12.67 -2.35 -24.18
C ILE A 252 12.14 -3.54 -25.00
N GLY A 253 13.02 -4.53 -25.21
CA GLY A 253 12.70 -5.76 -25.95
C GLY A 253 11.90 -6.79 -25.14
N SER A 254 11.90 -6.65 -23.82
CA SER A 254 11.27 -7.55 -22.85
C SER A 254 9.99 -6.94 -22.25
N ASP A 255 9.27 -7.75 -21.47
CA ASP A 255 8.07 -7.32 -20.74
C ASP A 255 8.45 -6.38 -19.59
N ALA A 256 7.84 -5.19 -19.53
CA ALA A 256 8.19 -4.16 -18.54
C ALA A 256 7.84 -4.55 -17.10
N VAL A 257 6.88 -5.46 -16.87
CA VAL A 257 6.52 -5.94 -15.53
C VAL A 257 7.71 -6.63 -14.86
N PHE A 258 8.54 -7.32 -15.64
CA PHE A 258 9.67 -8.08 -15.12
C PHE A 258 10.66 -7.16 -14.40
N GLY A 259 11.02 -7.53 -13.16
CA GLY A 259 11.95 -6.78 -12.32
C GLY A 259 11.39 -5.44 -11.83
N GLY A 260 10.08 -5.21 -11.85
CA GLY A 260 9.45 -3.99 -11.33
C GLY A 260 9.71 -2.73 -12.16
N ARG A 261 10.17 -2.87 -13.41
CA ARG A 261 10.53 -1.72 -14.26
C ARG A 261 9.31 -0.88 -14.64
N GLU A 262 8.20 -1.52 -15.00
CA GLU A 262 6.94 -0.81 -15.29
C GLU A 262 6.51 0.03 -14.09
N LEU A 263 6.51 -0.55 -12.90
CA LEU A 263 6.14 0.15 -11.67
C LEU A 263 7.07 1.35 -11.42
N PHE A 264 8.39 1.16 -11.45
CA PHE A 264 9.35 2.25 -11.25
C PHE A 264 9.19 3.38 -12.25
N PHE A 265 9.16 3.09 -13.56
CA PHE A 265 9.11 4.11 -14.60
C PHE A 265 7.71 4.75 -14.77
N SER A 266 6.65 4.10 -14.27
CA SER A 266 5.31 4.69 -14.19
C SER A 266 5.23 5.70 -13.05
N ILE A 267 5.80 5.37 -11.88
CA ILE A 267 5.83 6.26 -10.71
C ILE A 267 6.81 7.43 -10.92
N HIS A 268 8.00 7.15 -11.46
CA HIS A 268 9.06 8.15 -11.59
C HIS A 268 9.23 8.69 -13.01
N GLY A 269 8.41 9.68 -13.37
CA GLY A 269 8.53 10.44 -14.61
C GLY A 269 7.52 10.12 -15.70
N ASN A 270 6.47 9.34 -15.41
CA ASN A 270 5.35 9.05 -16.32
C ASN A 270 5.81 8.61 -17.71
N TYR A 271 6.69 7.61 -17.78
CA TYR A 271 7.19 7.10 -19.06
C TYR A 271 6.10 6.32 -19.80
N GLU A 272 6.06 6.47 -21.12
CA GLU A 272 5.29 5.56 -21.97
C GLU A 272 6.08 4.26 -22.18
N MET A 273 5.44 3.11 -21.93
CA MET A 273 6.07 1.80 -22.01
C MET A 273 6.03 1.26 -23.45
N HIS A 274 7.17 1.30 -24.12
CA HIS A 274 7.37 0.69 -25.44
C HIS A 274 8.04 -0.68 -25.26
N ASP A 275 7.33 -1.60 -24.63
CA ASP A 275 7.83 -2.91 -24.23
C ASP A 275 7.43 -4.04 -25.22
N TYR A 276 7.60 -5.29 -24.81
CA TYR A 276 7.18 -6.45 -25.62
C TYR A 276 5.67 -6.45 -25.96
N GLY A 277 4.80 -6.06 -25.02
CA GLY A 277 3.35 -5.98 -25.23
C GLY A 277 3.00 -4.92 -26.27
N TYR A 278 3.53 -3.71 -26.08
CA TYR A 278 3.38 -2.60 -27.03
C TYR A 278 3.83 -2.99 -28.45
N ALA A 279 4.95 -3.71 -28.57
CA ALA A 279 5.47 -4.14 -29.86
C ALA A 279 4.55 -5.11 -30.62
N LEU A 280 3.80 -5.96 -29.92
CA LEU A 280 2.80 -6.86 -30.51
C LEU A 280 1.54 -6.10 -30.95
N GLU A 281 1.05 -5.20 -30.10
CA GLU A 281 -0.14 -4.41 -30.35
C GLU A 281 0.04 -3.50 -31.57
N ASN A 282 1.21 -2.85 -31.65
CA ASN A 282 1.55 -1.91 -32.72
C ASN A 282 2.18 -2.56 -33.95
N LYS A 283 2.21 -3.91 -34.03
CA LYS A 283 2.75 -4.68 -35.17
C LYS A 283 4.20 -4.33 -35.51
N ILE A 284 4.98 -3.96 -34.50
CA ILE A 284 6.44 -3.79 -34.59
C ILE A 284 7.07 -5.17 -34.77
N ILE A 285 6.51 -6.18 -34.10
CA ILE A 285 6.82 -7.60 -34.27
C ILE A 285 5.57 -8.41 -34.71
N PRO A 286 5.74 -9.57 -35.37
CA PRO A 286 4.62 -10.41 -35.78
C PRO A 286 3.85 -11.02 -34.59
N ASP A 287 2.57 -11.34 -34.80
CA ASP A 287 1.75 -12.04 -33.79
C ASP A 287 2.41 -13.35 -33.36
N GLY A 288 2.50 -13.56 -32.04
CA GLY A 288 3.12 -14.75 -31.44
C GLY A 288 4.65 -14.82 -31.54
N TYR A 289 5.31 -13.76 -32.02
CA TYR A 289 6.77 -13.69 -32.08
C TYR A 289 7.35 -13.48 -30.68
N LYS A 290 8.08 -14.47 -30.16
CA LYS A 290 8.85 -14.35 -28.92
C LYS A 290 10.16 -15.11 -29.04
N VAL A 291 11.28 -14.42 -28.79
CA VAL A 291 12.62 -15.00 -28.71
C VAL A 291 13.29 -14.54 -27.43
N TYR A 292 14.00 -15.46 -26.76
CA TYR A 292 14.76 -15.16 -25.54
C TYR A 292 13.91 -14.47 -24.46
N TRP A 293 14.16 -13.19 -24.16
CA TRP A 293 13.40 -12.37 -23.18
C TRP A 293 12.21 -11.61 -23.76
N GLY A 294 12.00 -11.65 -25.08
CA GLY A 294 10.92 -10.95 -25.77
C GLY A 294 11.21 -10.87 -27.27
N TYR A 295 11.90 -9.83 -27.71
CA TYR A 295 12.47 -9.75 -29.07
C TYR A 295 13.91 -9.21 -29.05
N GLU A 296 14.68 -9.54 -30.09
CA GLU A 296 16.12 -9.29 -30.16
C GLU A 296 16.50 -7.82 -30.42
N ASP A 297 17.71 -7.44 -29.99
CA ASP A 297 18.19 -6.05 -30.04
C ASP A 297 18.22 -5.47 -31.46
N THR A 298 18.42 -6.30 -32.48
CA THR A 298 18.34 -5.88 -33.89
C THR A 298 17.00 -5.22 -34.22
N LYS A 299 15.90 -5.77 -33.72
CA LYS A 299 14.56 -5.17 -33.89
C LYS A 299 14.36 -3.98 -32.96
N LEU A 300 14.93 -4.02 -31.76
CA LEU A 300 14.88 -2.91 -30.79
C LEU A 300 15.51 -1.63 -31.37
N PHE A 301 16.70 -1.72 -31.97
CA PHE A 301 17.34 -0.57 -32.60
C PHE A 301 16.56 -0.04 -33.80
N GLU A 302 15.97 -0.91 -34.62
CA GLU A 302 15.09 -0.47 -35.71
C GLU A 302 13.81 0.20 -35.20
N ASN A 303 13.30 -0.21 -34.04
CA ASN A 303 12.19 0.47 -33.40
C ASN A 303 12.61 1.84 -32.85
N ALA A 304 13.73 1.90 -32.12
CA ALA A 304 14.29 3.13 -31.57
C ALA A 304 14.50 4.19 -32.65
N LYS A 305 14.99 3.79 -33.83
CA LYS A 305 15.12 4.71 -34.98
C LYS A 305 13.78 5.31 -35.42
N LYS A 306 12.69 4.54 -35.41
CA LYS A 306 11.36 5.03 -35.77
C LYS A 306 10.81 5.97 -34.71
N GLU A 307 10.86 5.56 -33.45
CA GLU A 307 10.35 6.37 -32.33
C GLU A 307 11.09 7.71 -32.23
N LEU A 308 12.43 7.70 -32.32
CA LEU A 308 13.22 8.94 -32.34
C LEU A 308 12.85 9.88 -33.51
N LEU A 309 12.49 9.34 -34.67
CA LEU A 309 12.03 10.17 -35.79
C LEU A 309 10.65 10.76 -35.53
N GLU A 310 9.75 10.05 -34.86
CA GLU A 310 8.43 10.59 -34.48
C GLU A 310 8.54 11.61 -33.35
N LEU A 311 9.30 11.30 -32.29
CA LEU A 311 9.63 12.22 -31.19
C LEU A 311 10.24 13.52 -31.71
N SER A 312 11.14 13.45 -32.70
CA SER A 312 11.79 14.63 -33.26
C SER A 312 10.87 15.60 -34.00
N LYS A 313 9.64 15.18 -34.32
CA LYS A 313 8.63 16.04 -34.97
C LYS A 313 7.77 16.80 -33.96
N LYS A 314 7.78 16.40 -32.69
CA LYS A 314 7.06 17.05 -31.60
C LYS A 314 7.76 18.36 -31.19
N ASP A 315 7.03 19.31 -30.61
CA ASP A 315 7.60 20.60 -30.17
C ASP A 315 8.25 20.49 -28.78
N GLU A 316 7.82 19.51 -27.98
CA GLU A 316 8.32 19.17 -26.66
C GLU A 316 9.73 18.54 -26.73
N PRO A 317 10.62 18.80 -25.75
CA PRO A 317 11.84 18.03 -25.61
C PRO A 317 11.50 16.58 -25.21
N PHE A 318 12.34 15.62 -25.60
CA PHE A 318 12.09 14.21 -25.29
C PHE A 318 13.23 13.55 -24.50
N ASN A 319 12.88 12.50 -23.78
CA ASN A 319 13.77 11.54 -23.17
C ASN A 319 13.39 10.12 -23.65
N LEU A 320 14.25 9.50 -24.45
CA LEU A 320 14.09 8.09 -24.80
C LEU A 320 15.12 7.28 -24.01
N THR A 321 14.63 6.49 -23.06
CA THR A 321 15.43 5.54 -22.29
C THR A 321 15.25 4.15 -22.89
N MET A 322 16.33 3.43 -23.15
CA MET A 322 16.27 2.08 -23.70
C MET A 322 17.25 1.13 -23.03
N LEU A 323 16.93 -0.16 -23.08
CA LEU A 323 17.77 -1.25 -22.54
C LEU A 323 17.90 -2.38 -23.57
N THR A 324 19.13 -2.71 -23.94
CA THR A 324 19.46 -3.89 -24.75
C THR A 324 19.40 -5.16 -23.90
N VAL A 325 19.23 -6.34 -24.49
CA VAL A 325 19.14 -7.60 -23.70
C VAL A 325 19.86 -8.81 -24.34
N ASP A 326 20.35 -8.72 -25.58
CA ASP A 326 20.95 -9.89 -26.24
C ASP A 326 22.20 -10.39 -25.49
N THR A 327 22.92 -9.51 -24.78
CA THR A 327 24.10 -9.84 -23.96
C THR A 327 23.77 -10.40 -22.57
N HIS A 328 22.49 -10.64 -22.26
CA HIS A 328 22.08 -11.18 -20.97
C HIS A 328 22.71 -12.56 -20.73
N HIS A 329 23.07 -12.81 -19.48
CA HIS A 329 23.72 -14.06 -19.09
C HIS A 329 22.74 -15.27 -19.22
N PRO A 330 23.23 -16.53 -19.29
CA PRO A 330 24.64 -16.92 -19.25
C PRO A 330 25.35 -16.94 -20.62
N ASP A 331 24.64 -17.07 -21.74
CA ASP A 331 25.26 -17.27 -23.07
C ASP A 331 24.85 -16.22 -24.12
N GLY A 332 23.96 -15.29 -23.78
CA GLY A 332 23.37 -14.33 -24.71
C GLY A 332 22.51 -14.92 -25.83
N TYR A 333 21.91 -14.04 -26.63
CA TYR A 333 21.13 -14.35 -27.82
C TYR A 333 21.94 -14.07 -29.09
N VAL A 334 22.00 -15.06 -29.99
CA VAL A 334 22.67 -14.92 -31.29
C VAL A 334 21.60 -14.59 -32.32
N CYS A 335 21.58 -13.33 -32.78
CA CYS A 335 20.75 -12.92 -33.91
C CYS A 335 21.45 -13.16 -35.25
N ASP A 336 20.73 -12.94 -36.36
CA ASP A 336 21.21 -13.18 -37.72
C ASP A 336 22.38 -12.26 -38.14
N LEU A 337 22.64 -11.17 -37.39
CA LEU A 337 23.75 -10.25 -37.64
C LEU A 337 25.05 -10.68 -36.93
N CYS A 338 24.98 -11.61 -35.98
CA CYS A 338 26.13 -11.97 -35.18
C CYS A 338 27.12 -12.84 -35.98
N GLU A 339 28.37 -12.37 -36.03
CA GLU A 339 29.47 -13.08 -36.68
C GLU A 339 30.15 -14.06 -35.71
N ASP A 340 30.75 -15.11 -36.27
CA ASP A 340 31.52 -16.10 -35.51
C ASP A 340 32.99 -15.65 -35.29
N THR A 341 33.18 -14.42 -34.82
CA THR A 341 34.50 -13.78 -34.67
C THR A 341 35.40 -14.50 -33.67
N PHE A 342 34.82 -15.09 -32.63
CA PHE A 342 35.47 -15.78 -31.53
C PHE A 342 35.24 -17.30 -31.53
N GLY A 343 34.87 -17.87 -32.69
CA GLY A 343 34.62 -19.30 -32.85
C GLY A 343 33.52 -19.80 -31.91
N ASP A 344 33.67 -21.00 -31.35
CA ASP A 344 32.64 -21.63 -30.51
C ASP A 344 32.27 -20.84 -29.22
N ASN A 345 32.95 -19.72 -28.92
CA ASN A 345 32.60 -18.83 -27.81
C ASN A 345 31.40 -17.93 -28.18
N LYS A 346 30.21 -18.52 -28.07
CA LYS A 346 28.93 -17.86 -28.33
C LYS A 346 28.79 -16.52 -27.60
N TYR A 347 29.12 -16.45 -26.30
CA TYR A 347 28.90 -15.23 -25.51
C TYR A 347 29.78 -14.07 -26.00
N ALA A 348 31.05 -14.34 -26.33
CA ALA A 348 31.94 -13.34 -26.91
C ALA A 348 31.45 -12.85 -28.30
N ASN A 349 30.90 -13.75 -29.13
CA ASN A 349 30.30 -13.38 -30.41
C ASN A 349 29.09 -12.45 -30.23
N VAL A 350 28.26 -12.69 -29.22
CA VAL A 350 27.10 -11.84 -28.91
C VAL A 350 27.55 -10.47 -28.38
N ILE A 351 28.57 -10.40 -27.54
CA ILE A 351 29.16 -9.13 -27.07
C ILE A 351 29.67 -8.29 -28.26
N ALA A 352 30.43 -8.90 -29.18
CA ALA A 352 30.92 -8.22 -30.37
C ALA A 352 29.81 -7.84 -31.38
N CYS A 353 28.71 -8.59 -31.37
CA CYS A 353 27.51 -8.28 -32.16
C CYS A 353 26.77 -7.06 -31.59
N SER A 354 26.66 -6.97 -30.27
CA SER A 354 26.09 -5.80 -29.58
C SER A 354 26.95 -4.55 -29.79
N ASP A 355 28.27 -4.68 -29.66
CA ASP A 355 29.26 -3.62 -29.94
C ASP A 355 29.03 -2.92 -31.29
N LYS A 356 28.95 -3.72 -32.37
CA LYS A 356 28.67 -3.22 -33.72
C LYS A 356 27.32 -2.52 -33.82
N GLN A 357 26.25 -3.17 -33.34
CA GLN A 357 24.89 -2.65 -33.48
C GLN A 357 24.68 -1.34 -32.70
N VAL A 358 25.20 -1.24 -31.48
CA VAL A 358 25.14 -0.01 -30.67
C VAL A 358 25.87 1.12 -31.37
N CYS A 359 27.08 0.88 -31.87
CA CYS A 359 27.85 1.90 -32.56
C CYS A 359 27.19 2.35 -33.87
N GLU A 360 26.62 1.42 -34.65
CA GLU A 360 25.84 1.76 -35.84
C GLU A 360 24.60 2.61 -35.51
N PHE A 361 23.92 2.32 -34.40
CA PHE A 361 22.78 3.11 -33.94
C PHE A 361 23.20 4.52 -33.50
N VAL A 362 24.29 4.64 -32.73
CA VAL A 362 24.86 5.94 -32.33
C VAL A 362 25.30 6.75 -33.55
N GLU A 363 25.98 6.12 -34.52
CA GLU A 363 26.37 6.77 -35.78
C GLU A 363 25.18 7.17 -36.64
N TRP A 364 24.07 6.44 -36.54
CA TRP A 364 22.81 6.85 -37.15
C TRP A 364 22.22 8.07 -36.43
N ILE A 365 22.21 8.10 -35.08
CA ILE A 365 21.76 9.25 -34.29
C ILE A 365 22.54 10.51 -34.66
N LYS A 366 23.88 10.43 -34.72
CA LYS A 366 24.78 11.55 -35.08
C LYS A 366 24.44 12.20 -36.43
N LYS A 367 23.76 11.48 -37.34
CA LYS A 367 23.37 11.96 -38.67
C LYS A 367 22.00 12.65 -38.71
N GLN A 368 21.22 12.61 -37.63
CA GLN A 368 19.87 13.16 -37.59
C GLN A 368 19.86 14.66 -37.24
N ASP A 369 18.84 15.39 -37.70
CA ASP A 369 18.71 16.84 -37.48
C ASP A 369 18.54 17.22 -36.00
N PHE A 370 17.95 16.31 -35.20
CA PHE A 370 17.75 16.52 -33.76
C PHE A 370 19.06 16.44 -32.97
N TYR A 371 20.09 15.73 -33.47
CA TYR A 371 21.31 15.42 -32.73
C TYR A 371 22.00 16.66 -32.15
N LYS A 372 22.01 17.79 -32.86
CA LYS A 372 22.65 19.04 -32.41
C LYS A 372 22.21 19.50 -31.01
N ASP A 373 20.96 19.21 -30.65
CA ASP A 373 20.34 19.56 -29.37
C ASP A 373 20.03 18.31 -28.51
N THR A 374 20.71 17.19 -28.75
CA THR A 374 20.50 15.92 -28.03
C THR A 374 21.76 15.49 -27.31
N THR A 375 21.66 15.23 -26.01
CA THR A 375 22.69 14.53 -25.24
C THR A 375 22.41 13.03 -25.32
N VAL A 376 23.42 12.23 -25.65
CA VAL A 376 23.31 10.77 -25.70
C VAL A 376 24.21 10.16 -24.63
N VAL A 377 23.65 9.34 -23.75
CA VAL A 377 24.37 8.61 -22.71
C VAL A 377 24.33 7.13 -23.08
N VAL A 378 25.49 6.50 -23.21
CA VAL A 378 25.62 5.06 -23.42
C VAL A 378 26.36 4.47 -22.24
N CYS A 379 25.73 3.55 -21.52
CA CYS A 379 26.34 2.97 -20.34
C CYS A 379 25.94 1.52 -20.14
N GLY A 380 26.86 0.74 -19.58
CA GLY A 380 26.50 -0.55 -19.01
C GLY A 380 25.64 -0.37 -17.78
N ASP A 381 24.69 -1.28 -17.58
CA ASP A 381 23.93 -1.38 -16.33
C ASP A 381 24.81 -1.97 -15.22
N HIS A 382 25.40 -3.13 -15.45
CA HIS A 382 26.30 -3.82 -14.51
C HIS A 382 27.36 -4.68 -15.23
N PRO A 383 28.42 -5.13 -14.55
CA PRO A 383 29.33 -6.15 -15.09
C PRO A 383 28.62 -7.50 -15.31
N THR A 384 29.09 -8.30 -16.27
CA THR A 384 28.50 -9.63 -16.49
C THR A 384 28.51 -10.49 -15.23
N MET A 385 27.38 -11.12 -15.01
CA MET A 385 27.13 -12.12 -13.98
C MET A 385 27.63 -13.51 -14.37
N ASN A 386 28.07 -13.70 -15.63
CA ASN A 386 28.73 -14.93 -16.06
C ASN A 386 30.13 -14.99 -15.43
N GLY A 387 30.20 -15.63 -14.27
CA GLY A 387 31.39 -15.73 -13.44
C GLY A 387 32.52 -16.51 -14.10
N GLY A 388 32.21 -17.50 -14.94
CA GLY A 388 33.22 -18.30 -15.65
C GLY A 388 33.82 -17.59 -16.87
N PHE A 389 33.11 -16.61 -17.45
CA PHE A 389 33.58 -15.89 -18.63
C PHE A 389 34.84 -15.05 -18.32
N CYS A 390 34.91 -14.50 -17.12
CA CYS A 390 36.01 -13.65 -16.66
C CYS A 390 37.08 -14.41 -15.87
N ASP A 391 37.07 -15.74 -15.76
CA ASP A 391 38.05 -16.51 -14.96
C ASP A 391 39.51 -16.32 -15.44
N GLY A 392 39.71 -15.89 -16.69
CA GLY A 392 41.02 -15.66 -17.29
C GLY A 392 41.60 -14.26 -17.09
N ILE A 393 40.89 -13.34 -16.44
CA ILE A 393 41.36 -11.97 -16.19
C ILE A 393 42.21 -11.90 -14.91
N ASP A 394 43.02 -10.86 -14.77
CA ASP A 394 43.81 -10.62 -13.55
C ASP A 394 42.88 -10.44 -12.33
N GLY A 395 43.21 -11.09 -11.22
CA GLY A 395 42.42 -11.03 -9.99
C GLY A 395 42.40 -9.64 -9.34
N ASP A 396 43.42 -8.81 -9.62
CA ASP A 396 43.50 -7.42 -9.13
C ASP A 396 42.76 -6.43 -10.05
N TYR A 397 42.21 -6.88 -11.18
CA TYR A 397 41.46 -6.02 -12.10
C TYR A 397 40.07 -5.67 -11.55
N VAL A 398 39.81 -4.37 -11.38
CA VAL A 398 38.50 -3.85 -10.95
C VAL A 398 37.61 -3.68 -12.18
N ARG A 399 36.57 -4.50 -12.27
CA ARG A 399 35.56 -4.45 -13.34
C ARG A 399 34.68 -3.21 -13.18
N LYS A 400 34.42 -2.53 -14.30
CA LYS A 400 33.66 -1.29 -14.39
C LYS A 400 32.74 -1.34 -15.60
N THR A 401 31.53 -0.79 -15.49
CA THR A 401 30.58 -0.73 -16.60
C THR A 401 31.08 0.17 -17.72
N TYR A 402 30.63 -0.06 -18.95
CA TYR A 402 30.94 0.83 -20.06
C TYR A 402 30.32 2.21 -19.82
N THR A 403 30.96 3.29 -20.26
CA THR A 403 30.41 4.66 -20.17
C THR A 403 30.88 5.53 -21.32
N ALA A 404 29.95 6.20 -21.99
CA ALA A 404 30.24 7.24 -22.97
C ALA A 404 29.15 8.33 -22.94
N PHE A 405 29.56 9.56 -22.59
CA PHE A 405 28.74 10.76 -22.72
C PHE A 405 29.05 11.43 -24.07
N ILE A 406 28.06 11.44 -24.96
CA ILE A 406 28.16 11.92 -26.32
C ILE A 406 27.38 13.23 -26.46
N ASN A 407 27.99 14.22 -27.10
CA ASN A 407 27.39 15.54 -27.32
C ASN A 407 26.93 16.23 -26.01
N SER A 408 27.76 16.14 -24.96
CA SER A 408 27.55 16.88 -23.72
C SER A 408 27.54 18.39 -23.97
N ALA A 409 26.65 19.12 -23.29
CA ALA A 409 26.59 20.58 -23.31
C ALA A 409 27.67 21.24 -22.45
N VAL A 410 28.40 20.46 -21.66
CA VAL A 410 29.44 20.92 -20.74
C VAL A 410 30.71 20.10 -20.89
N ASP A 411 31.85 20.76 -20.78
CA ASP A 411 33.15 20.11 -20.76
C ASP A 411 33.55 19.72 -19.34
N LYS A 412 34.30 18.62 -19.21
CA LYS A 412 34.88 18.18 -17.94
C LYS A 412 35.88 19.22 -17.42
N ARG A 413 35.75 19.60 -16.15
CA ARG A 413 36.64 20.60 -15.53
C ARG A 413 37.98 20.04 -15.07
N ARG A 414 37.98 18.79 -14.61
CA ARG A 414 39.17 18.06 -14.15
C ARG A 414 39.91 17.45 -15.34
N LYS A 415 41.23 17.34 -15.27
CA LYS A 415 42.04 16.78 -16.37
C LYS A 415 42.36 15.31 -16.17
N GLU A 416 42.48 14.92 -14.91
CA GLU A 416 42.77 13.58 -14.46
C GLU A 416 41.57 12.63 -14.63
N SER A 417 41.84 11.34 -14.55
CA SER A 417 40.84 10.28 -14.42
C SER A 417 40.06 10.45 -13.11
N ILE A 418 38.74 10.25 -13.16
CA ILE A 418 37.85 10.36 -12.00
C ILE A 418 37.43 8.94 -11.57
N GLN A 419 37.49 8.61 -10.28
CA GLN A 419 36.87 7.36 -9.81
C GLN A 419 35.41 7.62 -9.46
N TYR A 420 34.48 6.84 -9.99
CA TYR A 420 33.04 7.07 -9.84
C TYR A 420 32.24 5.77 -9.89
N SER A 421 30.98 5.87 -9.47
CA SER A 421 30.02 4.78 -9.34
C SER A 421 28.78 4.99 -10.21
N SER A 422 27.93 3.97 -10.29
CA SER A 422 26.61 4.09 -10.92
C SER A 422 25.76 5.23 -10.33
N LEU A 423 25.92 5.55 -9.04
CA LEU A 423 25.19 6.63 -8.35
C LEU A 423 25.51 8.01 -8.94
N ASP A 424 26.73 8.21 -9.44
CA ASP A 424 27.20 9.49 -9.98
C ASP A 424 26.59 9.81 -11.36
N MET A 425 26.00 8.82 -12.03
CA MET A 425 25.40 8.99 -13.36
C MET A 425 24.19 9.95 -13.33
N PHE A 426 23.44 9.98 -12.23
CA PHE A 426 22.25 10.82 -12.08
C PHE A 426 22.54 12.32 -12.25
N PRO A 427 23.31 12.97 -11.36
CA PRO A 427 23.63 14.40 -11.53
C PRO A 427 24.52 14.67 -12.75
N THR A 428 25.31 13.69 -13.19
CA THR A 428 26.17 13.84 -14.38
C THR A 428 25.37 13.92 -15.67
N THR A 429 24.29 13.16 -15.79
CA THR A 429 23.39 13.19 -16.95
C THR A 429 22.70 14.53 -17.08
N LEU A 430 22.11 15.05 -16.00
CA LEU A 430 21.52 16.38 -15.98
C LEU A 430 22.55 17.47 -16.35
N ALA A 431 23.76 17.38 -15.81
CA ALA A 431 24.84 18.30 -16.16
C ALA A 431 25.21 18.21 -17.66
N ALA A 432 25.29 17.00 -18.23
CA ALA A 432 25.56 16.79 -19.65
C ALA A 432 24.46 17.35 -20.57
N MET A 433 23.23 17.46 -20.08
CA MET A 433 22.12 18.16 -20.76
C MET A 433 22.22 19.70 -20.62
N GLY A 434 23.19 20.21 -19.87
CA GLY A 434 23.41 21.63 -19.62
C GLY A 434 22.64 22.20 -18.43
N VAL A 435 22.06 21.34 -17.58
CA VAL A 435 21.40 21.74 -16.34
C VAL A 435 22.46 22.16 -15.32
N LYS A 436 22.26 23.33 -14.71
CA LYS A 436 23.13 23.79 -13.61
C LYS A 436 22.57 23.28 -12.30
N ILE A 437 23.38 22.50 -11.58
CA ILE A 437 23.05 21.91 -10.29
C ILE A 437 23.78 22.70 -9.20
N LYS A 438 23.04 23.36 -8.30
CA LYS A 438 23.65 24.05 -7.17
C LYS A 438 24.30 23.01 -6.25
N GLY A 439 25.61 23.10 -6.05
CA GLY A 439 26.35 22.16 -5.20
C GLY A 439 26.88 20.91 -5.93
N ASN A 440 26.50 20.68 -7.20
CA ASN A 440 26.99 19.57 -8.02
C ASN A 440 26.72 18.16 -7.46
N LYS A 441 25.71 17.99 -6.61
CA LYS A 441 25.31 16.72 -6.01
C LYS A 441 23.80 16.54 -6.06
N LEU A 442 23.34 15.31 -6.24
CA LEU A 442 21.94 14.87 -6.17
C LEU A 442 21.94 13.40 -5.73
N GLY A 443 21.06 13.04 -4.80
CA GLY A 443 21.15 11.75 -4.11
C GLY A 443 22.52 11.58 -3.46
N LEU A 444 23.15 10.42 -3.61
CA LEU A 444 24.55 10.19 -3.23
C LEU A 444 25.54 10.51 -4.37
N GLY A 445 25.02 10.85 -5.56
CA GLY A 445 25.81 11.09 -6.76
C GLY A 445 26.50 12.44 -6.78
N THR A 446 27.65 12.49 -7.44
CA THR A 446 28.40 13.72 -7.73
C THR A 446 28.48 13.95 -9.24
N ASN A 447 28.19 15.18 -9.68
CA ASN A 447 28.36 15.58 -11.08
C ASN A 447 29.83 15.49 -11.52
N LEU A 448 30.15 14.56 -12.41
CA LEU A 448 31.51 14.26 -12.87
C LEU A 448 32.11 15.35 -13.78
N PHE A 449 31.28 16.24 -14.36
CA PHE A 449 31.79 17.42 -15.08
C PHE A 449 32.25 18.54 -14.15
N SER A 450 31.99 18.41 -12.84
CA SER A 450 32.36 19.41 -11.83
C SER A 450 33.82 19.28 -11.37
N GLY A 451 34.18 20.05 -10.34
CA GLY A 451 35.48 19.93 -9.66
C GLY A 451 35.38 19.20 -8.31
N GLU A 452 34.20 18.69 -7.95
CA GLU A 452 33.97 18.02 -6.67
C GLU A 452 34.49 16.57 -6.70
N GLN A 453 34.82 16.04 -5.52
CA GLN A 453 35.20 14.63 -5.37
C GLN A 453 33.95 13.75 -5.21
N THR A 454 33.97 12.57 -5.82
CA THR A 454 32.92 11.55 -5.64
C THR A 454 33.05 10.84 -4.28
N LEU A 455 32.04 10.05 -3.90
CA LEU A 455 32.12 9.20 -2.70
C LEU A 455 33.28 8.18 -2.81
N ILE A 456 33.47 7.57 -3.98
CA ILE A 456 34.56 6.62 -4.21
C ILE A 456 35.93 7.30 -4.06
N GLU A 457 36.10 8.54 -4.53
CA GLU A 457 37.38 9.24 -4.36
C GLU A 457 37.68 9.61 -2.91
N ARG A 458 36.66 9.83 -2.08
CA ARG A 458 36.82 10.17 -0.67
C ARG A 458 37.05 8.94 0.22
N LEU A 459 36.35 7.84 -0.05
CA LEU A 459 36.29 6.66 0.84
C LEU A 459 37.02 5.43 0.26
N GLY A 460 37.11 5.32 -1.06
CA GLY A 460 37.44 4.07 -1.74
C GLY A 460 36.22 3.16 -1.90
N SER A 461 36.28 2.22 -2.86
CA SER A 461 35.16 1.33 -3.18
C SER A 461 34.81 0.35 -2.05
N GLU A 462 35.82 -0.24 -1.40
CA GLU A 462 35.60 -1.21 -0.30
C GLU A 462 34.88 -0.58 0.90
N GLU A 463 35.30 0.61 1.33
CA GLU A 463 34.65 1.30 2.45
C GLU A 463 33.24 1.77 2.07
N LEU A 464 33.06 2.29 0.84
CA LEU A 464 31.75 2.69 0.35
C LEU A 464 30.78 1.50 0.33
N ASP A 465 31.16 0.36 -0.25
CA ASP A 465 30.32 -0.84 -0.27
C ASP A 465 30.01 -1.34 1.14
N SER A 466 30.99 -1.33 2.04
CA SER A 466 30.75 -1.70 3.45
C SER A 466 29.70 -0.79 4.09
N LYS A 467 29.78 0.52 3.89
CA LYS A 467 28.82 1.50 4.41
C LYS A 467 27.44 1.34 3.77
N LEU A 468 27.37 1.17 2.47
CA LEU A 468 26.12 0.97 1.73
C LEU A 468 25.47 -0.38 2.08
N SER A 469 26.23 -1.41 2.46
CA SER A 469 25.67 -2.71 2.85
C SER A 469 24.93 -2.70 4.20
N MET A 470 25.17 -1.72 5.07
CA MET A 470 24.52 -1.62 6.38
C MET A 470 23.03 -1.25 6.27
N HIS A 471 22.22 -1.62 7.26
CA HIS A 471 20.83 -1.21 7.33
C HIS A 471 20.68 0.31 7.46
N SER A 472 19.62 0.86 6.88
CA SER A 472 19.37 2.30 6.86
C SER A 472 17.87 2.56 7.00
N ALA A 473 17.44 2.96 8.19
CA ALA A 473 16.05 3.34 8.46
C ALA A 473 15.55 4.44 7.49
N PHE A 474 16.44 5.34 7.08
CA PHE A 474 16.15 6.35 6.07
C PHE A 474 15.79 5.75 4.70
N MET A 475 16.46 4.68 4.27
CA MET A 475 16.07 3.98 3.03
C MET A 475 14.73 3.25 3.18
N ASP A 476 14.42 2.73 4.37
CA ASP A 476 13.12 2.10 4.63
C ASP A 476 11.98 3.13 4.57
N GLU A 477 12.18 4.31 5.16
CA GLU A 477 11.28 5.47 5.04
C GLU A 477 11.05 5.84 3.57
N LEU A 478 12.14 6.10 2.83
CA LEU A 478 12.06 6.45 1.41
C LEU A 478 11.40 5.37 0.54
N SER A 479 11.52 4.10 0.92
CA SER A 479 10.94 2.97 0.18
C SER A 479 9.42 2.92 0.25
N GLY A 480 8.83 3.49 1.29
CA GLY A 480 7.41 3.35 1.60
C GLY A 480 7.01 1.95 2.07
N ILE A 481 7.91 0.96 2.17
CA ILE A 481 7.57 -0.44 2.51
C ILE A 481 7.18 -0.59 3.99
N ALA A 482 7.85 0.15 4.90
CA ALA A 482 7.43 0.19 6.30
C ALA A 482 6.12 0.98 6.50
N ASP A 483 5.67 1.65 5.44
CA ASP A 483 4.69 2.72 5.54
C ASP A 483 3.45 2.47 4.69
N GLU A 484 3.40 1.70 3.60
CA GLU A 484 2.15 1.51 2.82
C GLU A 484 1.11 0.66 3.56
N GLU A 485 1.53 -0.44 4.18
CA GLU A 485 0.65 -1.27 5.00
C GLU A 485 0.25 -0.52 6.28
N THR A 486 1.20 0.20 6.90
CA THR A 486 0.93 1.07 8.06
C THR A 486 0.12 2.32 7.69
N LYS A 487 0.28 2.88 6.48
CA LYS A 487 -0.45 4.04 5.92
C LYS A 487 -1.84 3.62 5.50
N ARG A 488 -2.07 2.41 4.99
CA ARG A 488 -3.42 1.91 4.75
C ARG A 488 -4.12 1.55 6.07
N GLU A 489 -3.45 0.83 6.98
CA GLU A 489 -3.97 0.57 8.33
C GLU A 489 -4.34 1.88 9.08
N ARG A 490 -3.59 2.97 8.83
CA ARG A 490 -3.83 4.30 9.43
C ARG A 490 -4.61 5.26 8.54
N ARG A 491 -5.05 4.84 7.35
CA ARG A 491 -5.72 5.68 6.36
C ARG A 491 -5.00 7.03 6.11
N LEU A 492 -3.72 6.96 5.76
CA LEU A 492 -2.78 8.05 5.45
C LEU A 492 -2.56 8.27 3.93
N LEU A 493 -3.12 7.41 3.09
CA LEU A 493 -3.18 7.57 1.63
C LEU A 493 -4.56 8.12 1.22
N PRO A 494 -4.74 8.68 0.02
CA PRO A 494 -6.06 8.96 -0.53
C PRO A 494 -6.97 7.74 -0.37
N ASP A 495 -8.03 7.89 0.41
CA ASP A 495 -8.88 6.79 0.84
C ASP A 495 -10.33 7.28 1.00
N ALA A 496 -11.28 6.36 0.94
CA ALA A 496 -12.71 6.62 1.07
C ALA A 496 -13.45 5.37 1.54
N ASN A 497 -14.54 5.54 2.28
CA ASN A 497 -15.44 4.41 2.55
C ASN A 497 -16.30 4.18 1.31
N ILE A 498 -16.36 2.93 0.85
CA ILE A 498 -17.11 2.55 -0.36
C ILE A 498 -18.08 1.45 0.02
N ASN A 499 -19.37 1.75 -0.09
CA ASN A 499 -20.44 0.84 0.29
C ASN A 499 -21.35 0.57 -0.90
N VAL A 500 -21.89 -0.65 -0.98
CA VAL A 500 -23.07 -0.90 -1.82
C VAL A 500 -24.28 -0.83 -0.92
N ILE A 501 -25.11 0.19 -1.10
CA ILE A 501 -26.24 0.49 -0.21
C ILE A 501 -27.54 -0.18 -0.66
N GLU A 502 -27.63 -0.61 -1.91
CA GLU A 502 -28.82 -1.28 -2.44
C GLU A 502 -28.44 -2.25 -3.56
N TYR A 503 -29.12 -3.41 -3.59
CA TYR A 503 -29.12 -4.32 -4.73
C TYR A 503 -30.55 -4.66 -5.16
N ASP A 504 -30.95 -4.19 -6.34
CA ASP A 504 -32.22 -4.56 -6.98
C ASP A 504 -32.04 -5.84 -7.81
N GLU A 505 -32.45 -6.96 -7.22
CA GLU A 505 -32.38 -8.28 -7.84
C GLU A 505 -33.18 -8.39 -9.16
N ALA A 506 -34.27 -7.63 -9.31
CA ALA A 506 -35.09 -7.69 -10.51
C ALA A 506 -34.45 -6.94 -11.70
N ALA A 507 -33.63 -5.93 -11.41
CA ALA A 507 -32.93 -5.12 -12.39
C ALA A 507 -31.45 -5.51 -12.59
N ASP A 508 -30.90 -6.36 -11.71
CA ASP A 508 -29.47 -6.63 -11.56
C ASP A 508 -28.67 -5.33 -11.45
N THR A 509 -29.13 -4.42 -10.58
CA THR A 509 -28.45 -3.13 -10.35
C THR A 509 -28.03 -2.96 -8.92
N ILE A 510 -26.84 -2.40 -8.72
CA ILE A 510 -26.34 -1.98 -7.41
C ILE A 510 -26.34 -0.44 -7.33
N ALA A 511 -26.56 0.09 -6.13
CA ALA A 511 -26.29 1.48 -5.79
C ALA A 511 -25.02 1.54 -4.94
N VAL A 512 -24.01 2.25 -5.43
CA VAL A 512 -22.72 2.46 -4.75
C VAL A 512 -22.76 3.85 -4.12
N GLU A 513 -22.43 3.92 -2.84
CA GLU A 513 -22.23 5.15 -2.08
C GLU A 513 -20.77 5.26 -1.62
N VAL A 514 -20.25 6.47 -1.64
CA VAL A 514 -18.89 6.81 -1.22
C VAL A 514 -18.97 7.95 -0.21
N ASP A 515 -18.35 7.75 0.95
CA ASP A 515 -18.23 8.75 2.00
C ASP A 515 -16.79 8.83 2.55
N ASP A 516 -16.57 9.76 3.49
CA ASP A 516 -15.31 9.96 4.21
C ASP A 516 -14.05 9.91 3.32
N ILE A 517 -14.08 10.70 2.24
CA ILE A 517 -12.91 10.88 1.37
C ILE A 517 -11.85 11.67 2.14
N ILE A 518 -10.70 11.06 2.35
CA ILE A 518 -9.60 11.59 3.15
C ILE A 518 -8.30 11.62 2.37
N ASN A 519 -7.36 12.45 2.86
CA ASN A 519 -6.04 12.70 2.23
C ASN A 519 -6.09 13.17 0.77
N VAL A 520 -7.22 13.78 0.37
CA VAL A 520 -7.37 14.52 -0.88
C VAL A 520 -7.82 15.94 -0.52
N GLU A 521 -6.93 16.93 -0.68
CA GLU A 521 -7.19 18.29 -0.20
C GLU A 521 -8.25 19.03 -1.02
N ASP A 522 -8.18 18.94 -2.35
CA ASP A 522 -9.03 19.69 -3.28
C ASP A 522 -9.51 18.77 -4.42
N TYR A 523 -10.81 18.46 -4.44
CA TYR A 523 -11.47 17.76 -5.54
C TYR A 523 -12.83 18.37 -5.87
N ASP A 524 -13.19 18.34 -7.15
CA ASP A 524 -14.41 18.95 -7.72
C ASP A 524 -15.61 17.97 -7.73
N GLY A 525 -15.35 16.67 -7.61
CA GLY A 525 -16.36 15.61 -7.64
C GLY A 525 -15.73 14.22 -7.57
N VAL A 526 -16.55 13.18 -7.74
CA VAL A 526 -16.13 11.78 -7.64
C VAL A 526 -16.62 11.01 -8.86
N ASN A 527 -15.77 10.16 -9.43
CA ASN A 527 -16.09 9.26 -10.52
C ASN A 527 -16.00 7.80 -10.05
N ALA A 528 -16.99 7.00 -10.42
CA ALA A 528 -16.97 5.56 -10.22
C ALA A 528 -16.84 4.85 -11.57
N THR A 529 -15.96 3.87 -11.66
CA THR A 529 -15.74 3.07 -12.87
C THR A 529 -15.91 1.59 -12.55
N LEU A 530 -16.83 0.92 -13.25
CA LEU A 530 -17.06 -0.51 -13.16
C LEU A 530 -16.18 -1.26 -14.17
N TYR A 531 -15.42 -2.23 -13.69
CA TYR A 531 -14.57 -3.13 -14.46
C TYR A 531 -15.09 -4.57 -14.40
N GLY A 532 -14.92 -5.29 -15.50
CA GLY A 532 -15.09 -6.74 -15.55
C GLY A 532 -13.86 -7.50 -15.00
N PRO A 533 -13.95 -8.83 -14.82
CA PRO A 533 -12.87 -9.66 -14.25
C PRO A 533 -11.54 -9.66 -15.03
N ASP A 534 -11.56 -9.21 -16.28
CA ASP A 534 -10.40 -9.06 -17.17
C ASP A 534 -9.87 -7.61 -17.24
N ASN A 535 -10.25 -6.77 -16.27
CA ASN A 535 -9.97 -5.33 -16.20
C ASN A 535 -10.51 -4.52 -17.40
N THR A 536 -11.54 -5.01 -18.08
CA THR A 536 -12.23 -4.23 -19.11
C THR A 536 -13.21 -3.24 -18.48
N VAL A 537 -13.18 -1.97 -18.92
CA VAL A 537 -14.14 -0.96 -18.48
C VAL A 537 -15.52 -1.28 -19.03
N ILE A 538 -16.49 -1.47 -18.14
CA ILE A 538 -17.90 -1.78 -18.45
C ILE A 538 -18.75 -0.51 -18.48
N ASP A 539 -18.60 0.34 -17.46
CA ASP A 539 -19.35 1.59 -17.30
C ASP A 539 -18.53 2.57 -16.43
N SER A 540 -18.71 3.87 -16.62
CA SER A 540 -18.03 4.90 -15.84
C SER A 540 -18.92 6.13 -15.71
N LYS A 541 -19.10 6.61 -14.48
CA LYS A 541 -20.07 7.65 -14.13
C LYS A 541 -19.53 8.58 -13.05
N GLU A 542 -19.67 9.87 -13.30
CA GLU A 542 -19.57 10.89 -12.25
C GLU A 542 -20.74 10.69 -11.27
N MET A 543 -20.40 10.62 -9.98
CA MET A 543 -21.33 10.34 -8.91
C MET A 543 -22.11 11.60 -8.52
N SER A 544 -23.35 11.42 -8.09
CA SER A 544 -24.19 12.52 -7.59
C SER A 544 -23.93 12.76 -6.12
N VAL A 545 -23.69 14.02 -5.73
CA VAL A 545 -23.57 14.41 -4.32
C VAL A 545 -24.95 14.43 -3.64
N ASN A 546 -25.04 13.78 -2.49
CA ASN A 546 -26.22 13.69 -1.64
C ASN A 546 -26.25 14.84 -0.61
N VAL A 547 -27.35 15.00 0.12
CA VAL A 547 -27.56 16.12 1.08
C VAL A 547 -26.62 16.04 2.29
N ASP A 548 -26.30 14.82 2.72
CA ASP A 548 -25.27 14.51 3.73
C ASP A 548 -23.84 14.56 3.17
N ARG A 549 -23.69 14.91 1.89
CA ARG A 549 -22.42 15.02 1.15
C ARG A 549 -21.70 13.70 0.89
N THR A 550 -22.39 12.57 1.00
CA THR A 550 -21.94 11.33 0.36
C THR A 550 -22.10 11.43 -1.16
N TYR A 551 -21.39 10.59 -1.90
CA TYR A 551 -21.49 10.49 -3.37
C TYR A 551 -22.15 9.18 -3.73
N SER A 552 -23.16 9.20 -4.60
CA SER A 552 -23.86 7.98 -5.01
C SER A 552 -23.98 7.82 -6.52
N CYS A 553 -23.95 6.58 -6.99
CA CYS A 553 -24.30 6.22 -8.35
C CYS A 553 -24.85 4.78 -8.42
N SER A 554 -25.34 4.36 -9.58
CA SER A 554 -25.81 2.98 -9.76
C SER A 554 -25.21 2.32 -10.98
N PHE A 555 -24.89 1.04 -10.87
CA PHE A 555 -24.38 0.19 -11.95
C PHE A 555 -25.32 -0.97 -12.24
N ASN A 556 -25.42 -1.37 -13.51
CA ASN A 556 -26.02 -2.65 -13.88
C ASN A 556 -24.91 -3.70 -13.86
N ILE A 557 -25.03 -4.68 -12.98
CA ILE A 557 -24.05 -5.75 -12.79
C ILE A 557 -24.46 -7.06 -13.48
N GLY A 558 -25.68 -7.14 -14.02
CA GLY A 558 -26.14 -8.31 -14.79
C GLY A 558 -25.39 -8.53 -16.11
N VAL A 559 -24.59 -7.54 -16.54
CA VAL A 559 -23.67 -7.65 -17.68
C VAL A 559 -22.36 -8.38 -17.35
N LEU A 560 -22.03 -8.52 -16.06
CA LEU A 560 -20.83 -9.19 -15.58
C LEU A 560 -21.06 -10.70 -15.53
N GLN A 561 -20.00 -11.46 -15.78
CA GLN A 561 -20.05 -12.91 -15.59
C GLN A 561 -20.12 -13.20 -14.08
N ASP A 562 -21.13 -13.96 -13.67
CA ASP A 562 -21.37 -14.33 -12.26
C ASP A 562 -21.44 -13.12 -11.30
N ARG A 563 -21.78 -11.94 -11.84
CA ARG A 563 -21.81 -10.65 -11.12
C ARG A 563 -20.46 -10.22 -10.51
N VAL A 564 -19.38 -10.90 -10.92
CA VAL A 564 -18.02 -10.61 -10.45
C VAL A 564 -17.44 -9.42 -11.22
N GLY A 565 -16.99 -8.41 -10.49
CA GLY A 565 -16.34 -7.23 -11.07
C GLY A 565 -15.67 -6.36 -10.02
N THR A 566 -15.13 -5.23 -10.47
CA THR A 566 -14.46 -4.25 -9.60
C THR A 566 -15.03 -2.86 -9.84
N VAL A 567 -15.47 -2.17 -8.80
CA VAL A 567 -15.80 -0.74 -8.85
C VAL A 567 -14.61 0.04 -8.32
N VAL A 568 -14.04 0.92 -9.13
CA VAL A 568 -12.95 1.82 -8.72
C VAL A 568 -13.49 3.23 -8.54
N ILE A 569 -13.14 3.87 -7.43
CA ILE A 569 -13.55 5.24 -7.10
C ILE A 569 -12.36 6.19 -7.23
N GLU A 570 -12.57 7.28 -7.95
CA GLU A 570 -11.55 8.28 -8.24
C GLU A 570 -12.10 9.69 -7.99
N THR A 571 -11.30 10.56 -7.41
CA THR A 571 -11.63 11.99 -7.31
C THR A 571 -11.43 12.68 -8.66
N ILE A 572 -12.22 13.72 -8.92
CA ILE A 572 -12.16 14.55 -10.12
C ILE A 572 -11.53 15.88 -9.74
N GLY A 573 -10.60 16.39 -10.55
CA GLY A 573 -10.03 17.72 -10.36
C GLY A 573 -8.51 17.75 -10.51
N LYS A 574 -7.89 18.74 -9.87
CA LYS A 574 -6.44 18.99 -9.97
C LYS A 574 -5.59 17.89 -9.32
N ASP A 575 -6.08 17.34 -8.21
CA ASP A 575 -5.45 16.27 -7.44
C ASP A 575 -6.21 14.94 -7.60
N ALA A 576 -6.74 14.70 -8.81
CA ALA A 576 -7.47 13.50 -9.15
C ALA A 576 -6.63 12.24 -8.88
N CYS A 577 -7.15 11.36 -8.04
CA CYS A 577 -6.50 10.11 -7.66
C CYS A 577 -7.56 9.05 -7.34
N LYS A 578 -7.14 7.79 -7.39
CA LYS A 578 -7.96 6.69 -6.89
C LYS A 578 -8.01 6.78 -5.36
N VAL A 579 -9.23 6.74 -4.82
CA VAL A 579 -9.50 6.77 -3.38
C VAL A 579 -10.05 5.46 -2.84
N GLY A 580 -10.34 4.48 -3.71
CA GLY A 580 -10.62 3.12 -3.26
C GLY A 580 -11.16 2.22 -4.35
N GLU A 581 -11.42 0.96 -4.01
CA GLU A 581 -12.07 0.00 -4.89
C GLU A 581 -12.82 -1.09 -4.11
N LEU A 582 -13.83 -1.65 -4.74
CA LEU A 582 -14.63 -2.76 -4.25
C LEU A 582 -14.59 -3.88 -5.31
N SER A 583 -14.24 -5.12 -4.94
CA SER A 583 -14.11 -6.24 -5.90
C SER A 583 -14.78 -7.51 -5.38
N GLY A 584 -15.33 -8.32 -6.28
CA GLY A 584 -15.98 -9.60 -5.94
C GLY A 584 -17.33 -9.76 -6.63
N ASP A 585 -18.19 -10.67 -6.13
CA ASP A 585 -19.62 -10.65 -6.47
C ASP A 585 -20.26 -9.38 -5.90
N LEU A 586 -20.45 -8.37 -6.75
CA LEU A 586 -20.94 -7.06 -6.32
C LEU A 586 -22.37 -7.11 -5.76
N SER A 587 -23.12 -8.19 -5.98
CA SER A 587 -24.44 -8.38 -5.35
C SER A 587 -24.36 -8.82 -3.89
N LEU A 588 -23.22 -9.33 -3.44
CA LEU A 588 -22.98 -9.69 -2.05
C LEU A 588 -22.46 -8.52 -1.21
N GLN A 589 -21.98 -7.46 -1.85
CA GLN A 589 -21.48 -6.25 -1.16
C GLN A 589 -22.61 -5.34 -0.65
N ALA A 590 -23.87 -5.66 -0.97
CA ALA A 590 -25.04 -4.82 -0.71
C ALA A 590 -25.56 -4.93 0.73
N HIS A 591 -24.74 -4.55 1.70
CA HIS A 591 -25.07 -4.63 3.13
C HIS A 591 -24.62 -3.37 3.87
N GLU A 592 -25.47 -2.84 4.76
CA GLU A 592 -25.12 -1.68 5.61
C GLU A 592 -24.54 -2.12 6.97
N SER A 593 -24.68 -3.41 7.31
CA SER A 593 -24.29 -3.95 8.59
C SER A 593 -23.93 -5.44 8.52
N PHE A 594 -23.31 -5.94 9.59
CA PHE A 594 -23.09 -7.38 9.77
C PHE A 594 -24.41 -8.17 9.80
N GLU A 595 -25.50 -7.58 10.33
CA GLU A 595 -26.83 -8.20 10.33
C GLU A 595 -27.35 -8.40 8.90
N ASP A 596 -27.30 -7.37 8.06
CA ASP A 596 -27.78 -7.45 6.68
C ASP A 596 -26.98 -8.47 5.86
N TYR A 597 -25.66 -8.51 6.09
CA TYR A 597 -24.80 -9.49 5.44
C TYR A 597 -25.13 -10.92 5.86
N VAL A 598 -25.36 -11.17 7.16
CA VAL A 598 -25.79 -12.48 7.65
C VAL A 598 -27.14 -12.90 7.07
N ASP A 599 -28.08 -11.98 6.91
CA ASP A 599 -29.38 -12.24 6.30
C ASP A 599 -29.23 -12.58 4.80
N LEU A 600 -28.40 -11.86 4.05
CA LEU A 600 -28.06 -12.17 2.65
C LEU A 600 -27.47 -13.59 2.49
N LEU A 601 -26.54 -13.96 3.36
CA LEU A 601 -25.91 -15.29 3.34
C LEU A 601 -26.88 -16.42 3.71
N ASN A 602 -27.89 -16.12 4.53
CA ASN A 602 -28.89 -17.10 4.93
C ASN A 602 -29.89 -17.44 3.81
N ASP A 603 -30.14 -16.49 2.91
CA ASP A 603 -31.09 -16.66 1.81
C ASP A 603 -30.50 -17.43 0.60
N ARG A 604 -29.17 -17.64 0.56
CA ARG A 604 -28.50 -18.40 -0.51
C ARG A 604 -28.38 -19.90 -0.19
N GLU A 605 -28.79 -20.73 -1.15
CA GLU A 605 -28.49 -22.17 -1.19
C GLU A 605 -27.18 -22.40 -1.99
N ASN A 606 -26.43 -23.48 -1.72
CA ASN A 606 -25.18 -23.87 -2.41
C ASN A 606 -23.92 -23.02 -2.15
N ILE A 607 -23.79 -22.41 -0.97
CA ILE A 607 -22.55 -21.77 -0.53
C ILE A 607 -22.01 -22.39 0.77
N ALA A 608 -20.71 -22.22 1.00
CA ALA A 608 -20.08 -22.39 2.30
C ALA A 608 -19.52 -21.06 2.79
N VAL A 609 -19.65 -20.78 4.08
CA VAL A 609 -19.23 -19.52 4.71
C VAL A 609 -18.23 -19.82 5.81
N LEU A 610 -17.09 -19.16 5.77
CA LEU A 610 -16.00 -19.28 6.72
C LEU A 610 -15.85 -17.95 7.47
N PHE A 611 -15.59 -18.02 8.76
CA PHE A 611 -15.37 -16.87 9.63
C PHE A 611 -14.09 -17.09 10.44
N ALA A 612 -13.31 -16.03 10.62
CA ALA A 612 -12.17 -15.98 11.51
C ALA A 612 -12.09 -14.60 12.18
N ALA A 613 -11.90 -14.59 13.51
CA ALA A 613 -11.68 -13.35 14.24
C ALA A 613 -10.21 -12.92 14.16
N CYS A 614 -10.00 -11.64 13.95
CA CYS A 614 -8.70 -10.97 14.06
C CYS A 614 -8.77 -9.94 15.18
N GLY A 615 -7.89 -10.04 16.17
CA GLY A 615 -7.95 -9.14 17.34
C GLY A 615 -9.15 -9.43 18.23
N ASP A 616 -9.55 -8.45 19.05
CA ASP A 616 -10.60 -8.60 20.05
C ASP A 616 -11.94 -8.05 19.55
N PHE A 617 -12.66 -8.80 18.71
CA PHE A 617 -13.92 -8.34 18.09
C PHE A 617 -15.12 -8.22 19.05
N THR A 618 -15.00 -8.69 20.30
CA THR A 618 -16.12 -8.74 21.26
C THR A 618 -16.07 -7.66 22.34
N ALA A 619 -14.94 -6.96 22.52
CA ALA A 619 -14.73 -6.00 23.60
C ALA A 619 -15.76 -4.86 23.65
N LYS A 620 -16.19 -4.35 22.49
CA LYS A 620 -17.14 -3.23 22.38
C LYS A 620 -18.34 -3.54 21.48
N ALA A 621 -18.51 -4.80 21.08
CA ALA A 621 -19.61 -5.20 20.22
C ALA A 621 -20.98 -5.03 20.87
N ARG A 622 -21.97 -4.58 20.09
CA ARG A 622 -23.36 -4.54 20.57
C ARG A 622 -23.86 -5.96 20.73
N GLU A 623 -24.67 -6.20 21.76
CA GLU A 623 -25.27 -7.52 21.99
C GLU A 623 -26.12 -7.98 20.78
N THR A 624 -26.70 -7.04 20.03
CA THR A 624 -27.43 -7.31 18.78
C THR A 624 -26.53 -7.93 17.72
N ASP A 625 -25.37 -7.34 17.44
CA ASP A 625 -24.45 -7.81 16.39
C ASP A 625 -23.90 -9.21 16.71
N LEU A 626 -23.57 -9.48 17.98
CA LEU A 626 -23.13 -10.81 18.44
C LEU A 626 -24.25 -11.87 18.37
N ASN A 627 -25.52 -11.47 18.43
CA ASN A 627 -26.64 -12.40 18.34
C ASN A 627 -26.91 -12.88 16.91
N GLU A 628 -26.37 -12.21 15.89
CA GLU A 628 -26.55 -12.57 14.48
C GLU A 628 -25.93 -13.92 14.12
N PHE A 629 -24.84 -14.31 14.79
CA PHE A 629 -24.26 -15.65 14.68
C PHE A 629 -25.26 -16.78 14.97
N LYS A 630 -26.31 -16.52 15.78
CA LYS A 630 -27.38 -17.50 16.03
C LYS A 630 -28.23 -17.75 14.80
N LYS A 631 -28.43 -16.76 13.93
CA LYS A 631 -29.14 -16.94 12.65
C LYS A 631 -28.38 -17.92 11.74
N LEU A 632 -27.06 -18.02 11.88
CA LEU A 632 -26.20 -18.98 11.17
C LEU A 632 -26.11 -20.36 11.84
N GLY A 633 -26.79 -20.56 12.98
CA GLY A 633 -26.80 -21.81 13.74
C GLY A 633 -25.66 -21.96 14.75
N ILE A 634 -24.84 -20.92 14.95
CA ILE A 634 -23.72 -20.89 15.90
C ILE A 634 -24.30 -20.54 17.28
N ASP A 635 -24.46 -21.54 18.14
CA ASP A 635 -24.93 -21.37 19.53
C ASP A 635 -23.74 -21.16 20.47
N GLU A 636 -23.04 -20.04 20.30
CA GLU A 636 -21.92 -19.63 21.13
C GLU A 636 -22.27 -18.43 22.02
N LYS A 637 -21.78 -18.44 23.27
CA LYS A 637 -21.91 -17.28 24.17
C LYS A 637 -20.69 -16.36 24.00
N LEU A 638 -20.69 -15.57 22.94
CA LEU A 638 -19.69 -14.52 22.70
C LEU A 638 -19.91 -13.30 23.61
N VAL A 639 -21.15 -13.09 24.07
CA VAL A 639 -21.52 -11.97 24.97
C VAL A 639 -20.79 -12.08 26.31
N ASN A 640 -20.02 -11.04 26.66
CA ASN A 640 -19.13 -10.94 27.83
C ASN A 640 -17.83 -11.77 27.76
N GLN A 641 -17.41 -12.22 26.58
CA GLN A 641 -16.05 -12.70 26.35
C GLN A 641 -15.23 -11.55 25.75
N GLU A 642 -13.96 -11.48 26.12
CA GLU A 642 -13.00 -10.50 25.60
C GLU A 642 -11.75 -11.27 25.23
N ASN A 643 -11.09 -10.84 24.17
CA ASN A 643 -9.80 -11.35 23.73
C ASN A 643 -9.83 -12.88 23.51
N ILE A 644 -10.75 -13.32 22.65
CA ILE A 644 -10.90 -14.72 22.22
C ILE A 644 -10.59 -14.90 20.73
N GLY A 645 -9.77 -15.91 20.39
CA GLY A 645 -9.67 -16.39 19.02
C GLY A 645 -10.96 -17.14 18.69
N PHE A 646 -11.52 -16.93 17.50
CA PHE A 646 -12.81 -17.49 17.09
C PHE A 646 -12.79 -17.87 15.60
N TYR A 647 -13.32 -19.04 15.28
CA TYR A 647 -13.62 -19.40 13.89
C TYR A 647 -14.99 -20.08 13.78
N ALA A 648 -15.61 -19.97 12.61
CA ALA A 648 -16.80 -20.74 12.25
C ALA A 648 -16.80 -21.12 10.76
N VAL A 649 -17.38 -22.27 10.43
CA VAL A 649 -17.58 -22.76 9.07
C VAL A 649 -18.98 -23.33 8.96
N ARG A 650 -19.81 -22.67 8.17
CA ARG A 650 -21.16 -23.11 7.81
C ARG A 650 -21.11 -23.67 6.40
N ASP A 651 -21.19 -24.99 6.29
CA ASP A 651 -21.17 -25.75 5.03
C ASP A 651 -22.28 -26.80 5.09
N ILE A 652 -23.49 -26.43 4.69
CA ILE A 652 -24.71 -27.20 4.98
C ILE A 652 -24.61 -28.62 4.41
N PRO A 653 -24.85 -29.68 5.23
CA PRO A 653 -25.45 -29.69 6.58
C PRO A 653 -24.44 -29.67 7.74
N ALA A 654 -23.15 -29.48 7.46
CA ALA A 654 -22.10 -29.33 8.47
C ALA A 654 -22.01 -27.89 9.01
N LEU A 655 -21.76 -27.79 10.31
CA LEU A 655 -21.42 -26.55 11.00
C LEU A 655 -20.29 -26.89 11.97
N VAL A 656 -19.19 -26.16 11.90
CA VAL A 656 -18.05 -26.30 12.80
C VAL A 656 -17.63 -24.93 13.28
N TYR A 657 -17.42 -24.76 14.58
CA TYR A 657 -16.93 -23.50 15.14
C TYR A 657 -16.18 -23.77 16.44
N GLY A 658 -15.39 -22.81 16.88
CA GLY A 658 -14.74 -22.83 18.19
C GLY A 658 -14.18 -21.47 18.58
N ALA A 659 -14.09 -21.25 19.89
CA ALA A 659 -13.40 -20.11 20.48
C ALA A 659 -12.49 -20.52 21.65
N GLU A 660 -11.33 -19.88 21.76
CA GLU A 660 -10.35 -20.06 22.85
C GLU A 660 -9.65 -18.74 23.21
N ASP A 661 -9.08 -18.63 24.43
CA ASP A 661 -8.39 -17.43 24.93
C ASP A 661 -7.02 -17.15 24.25
N GLU A 662 -6.58 -18.03 23.35
CA GLU A 662 -5.30 -17.98 22.62
C GLU A 662 -5.52 -18.20 21.11
N GLU A 663 -4.46 -18.48 20.35
CA GLU A 663 -4.54 -18.83 18.92
C GLU A 663 -5.26 -20.18 18.71
N ILE A 664 -6.24 -20.18 17.80
CA ILE A 664 -7.03 -21.34 17.41
C ILE A 664 -6.90 -21.56 15.90
N SER A 665 -6.80 -22.82 15.49
CA SER A 665 -6.75 -23.18 14.07
C SER A 665 -7.57 -24.41 13.74
N TYR A 666 -8.03 -24.48 12.49
CA TYR A 666 -8.89 -25.55 12.00
C TYR A 666 -8.62 -25.88 10.53
N ASP A 667 -8.27 -27.15 10.26
CA ASP A 667 -8.21 -27.71 8.91
C ASP A 667 -9.51 -28.42 8.56
N GLY A 668 -10.08 -28.12 7.39
CA GLY A 668 -11.26 -28.78 6.88
C GLY A 668 -11.24 -29.01 5.37
N ALA A 669 -12.34 -29.56 4.87
CA ALA A 669 -12.62 -29.67 3.46
C ALA A 669 -14.13 -29.57 3.25
N PHE A 670 -14.53 -28.89 2.17
CA PHE A 670 -15.92 -28.67 1.85
C PHE A 670 -16.66 -29.97 1.55
N VAL A 671 -17.90 -30.08 2.04
CA VAL A 671 -18.77 -31.24 1.90
C VAL A 671 -19.16 -31.46 0.44
N GLY A 672 -19.29 -30.38 -0.35
CA GLY A 672 -19.74 -30.41 -1.74
C GLY A 672 -18.73 -31.00 -2.74
N ASP A 673 -17.43 -30.73 -2.58
CA ASP A 673 -16.42 -31.04 -3.61
C ASP A 673 -15.00 -31.39 -3.08
N ASP A 674 -14.84 -31.63 -1.78
CA ASP A 674 -13.57 -32.01 -1.12
C ASP A 674 -12.43 -30.95 -1.25
N VAL A 675 -12.74 -29.71 -1.65
CA VAL A 675 -11.77 -28.60 -1.65
C VAL A 675 -11.37 -28.27 -0.21
N LYS A 676 -10.08 -28.13 0.04
CA LYS A 676 -9.55 -27.96 1.40
C LYS A 676 -9.59 -26.50 1.82
N TYR A 677 -9.76 -26.27 3.11
CA TYR A 677 -9.58 -24.97 3.70
C TYR A 677 -8.82 -25.07 5.03
N HIS A 678 -8.18 -23.98 5.41
CA HIS A 678 -7.50 -23.84 6.70
C HIS A 678 -7.82 -22.47 7.28
N ILE A 679 -8.19 -22.43 8.56
CA ILE A 679 -8.49 -21.20 9.28
C ILE A 679 -7.55 -21.08 10.47
N GLU A 680 -6.99 -19.90 10.67
CA GLU A 680 -6.31 -19.47 11.90
C GLU A 680 -6.98 -18.21 12.43
N SER A 681 -7.09 -18.10 13.75
CA SER A 681 -7.60 -16.93 14.44
C SER A 681 -6.84 -16.77 15.75
N SER A 682 -6.44 -15.55 16.10
CA SER A 682 -5.76 -15.27 17.35
C SER A 682 -6.27 -14.01 18.03
N ALA A 683 -6.49 -14.15 19.33
CA ALA A 683 -6.75 -13.02 20.20
C ALA A 683 -5.46 -12.40 20.72
N SER A 684 -5.30 -11.11 20.46
CA SER A 684 -4.23 -10.28 20.98
C SER A 684 -4.82 -8.90 21.21
N GLN A 685 -4.46 -8.25 22.33
CA GLN A 685 -4.90 -6.89 22.62
C GLN A 685 -4.37 -5.94 21.53
N GLY A 686 -5.22 -5.68 20.54
CA GLY A 686 -5.05 -4.66 19.51
C GLY A 686 -4.23 -5.04 18.28
N LYS A 687 -3.75 -6.29 18.11
CA LYS A 687 -3.17 -6.84 16.86
C LYS A 687 -3.18 -8.37 16.90
N GLY A 688 -4.35 -8.98 16.73
CA GLY A 688 -4.45 -10.41 16.42
C GLY A 688 -4.11 -10.65 14.95
N ASN A 689 -3.89 -11.90 14.58
CA ASN A 689 -3.81 -12.36 13.18
C ASN A 689 -4.97 -13.32 12.92
N CYS A 690 -5.54 -13.26 11.72
CA CYS A 690 -6.42 -14.27 11.18
C CYS A 690 -5.98 -14.69 9.76
N SER A 691 -6.32 -15.91 9.39
CA SER A 691 -6.05 -16.48 8.06
C SER A 691 -7.20 -17.39 7.69
N ILE A 692 -7.67 -17.31 6.44
CA ILE A 692 -8.67 -18.21 5.87
C ILE A 692 -8.17 -18.58 4.48
N THR A 693 -7.53 -19.74 4.37
CA THR A 693 -7.08 -20.25 3.08
C THR A 693 -8.05 -21.26 2.50
N VAL A 694 -8.27 -21.23 1.18
CA VAL A 694 -9.07 -22.19 0.42
C VAL A 694 -8.22 -22.70 -0.76
N ASP A 695 -8.06 -24.02 -0.87
CA ASP A 695 -7.10 -24.71 -1.75
C ASP A 695 -5.63 -24.22 -1.65
N GLY A 696 -5.29 -23.57 -0.54
CA GLY A 696 -3.94 -23.05 -0.26
C GLY A 696 -3.72 -21.59 -0.64
N ASP A 697 -4.71 -20.92 -1.22
CA ASP A 697 -4.70 -19.48 -1.46
C ASP A 697 -5.34 -18.76 -0.26
N GLU A 698 -4.77 -17.63 0.16
CA GLU A 698 -5.27 -16.80 1.28
C GLU A 698 -6.42 -15.91 0.82
N TYR A 699 -7.49 -15.86 1.62
CA TYR A 699 -8.67 -15.06 1.35
C TYR A 699 -9.11 -14.19 2.52
N ALA A 700 -8.58 -14.37 3.74
CA ALA A 700 -8.86 -13.42 4.82
C ALA A 700 -8.21 -12.07 4.52
N LEU A 701 -8.90 -10.98 4.88
CA LEU A 701 -8.35 -9.63 4.77
C LEU A 701 -7.33 -9.34 5.89
N ASN A 702 -7.33 -10.16 6.95
CA ASN A 702 -6.49 -10.01 8.14
C ASN A 702 -6.67 -8.65 8.85
N GLU A 703 -7.86 -8.05 8.69
CA GLU A 703 -8.24 -6.79 9.32
C GLU A 703 -8.90 -7.05 10.69
N GLU A 704 -8.78 -6.10 11.63
CA GLU A 704 -9.37 -6.22 12.98
C GLU A 704 -10.89 -6.39 12.91
N GLY A 705 -11.43 -7.39 13.63
CA GLY A 705 -12.84 -7.76 13.59
C GLY A 705 -13.11 -9.19 13.14
N ILE A 706 -14.27 -9.42 12.51
CA ILE A 706 -14.68 -10.71 11.96
C ILE A 706 -14.45 -10.72 10.46
N ASN A 707 -13.48 -11.52 10.03
CA ASN A 707 -13.21 -11.78 8.62
C ASN A 707 -14.10 -12.93 8.14
N CYS A 708 -14.73 -12.77 6.98
CA CYS A 708 -15.67 -13.70 6.38
C CYS A 708 -15.26 -14.02 4.93
N VAL A 709 -15.27 -15.30 4.57
CA VAL A 709 -14.99 -15.78 3.21
C VAL A 709 -16.15 -16.65 2.73
N VAL A 710 -16.64 -16.41 1.52
CA VAL A 710 -17.78 -17.13 0.93
C VAL A 710 -17.32 -17.96 -0.26
N TYR A 711 -17.51 -19.26 -0.17
CA TYR A 711 -17.24 -20.23 -1.24
C TYR A 711 -18.53 -20.67 -1.92
N ASP A 712 -18.56 -20.63 -3.25
CA ASP A 712 -19.70 -21.05 -4.05
C ASP A 712 -19.48 -22.41 -4.73
N TYR A 713 -20.44 -23.32 -4.54
CA TYR A 713 -20.34 -24.68 -5.10
C TYR A 713 -20.69 -24.77 -6.59
N GLU A 714 -21.31 -23.76 -7.18
CA GLU A 714 -21.64 -23.76 -8.60
C GLU A 714 -20.45 -23.27 -9.43
N SER A 715 -19.77 -22.20 -9.00
CA SER A 715 -18.57 -21.66 -9.63
C SER A 715 -17.29 -22.41 -9.25
N HIS A 716 -17.30 -23.14 -8.12
CA HIS A 716 -16.13 -23.75 -7.49
C HIS A 716 -15.04 -22.74 -7.11
N SER A 717 -15.43 -21.54 -6.69
CA SER A 717 -14.52 -20.47 -6.31
C SER A 717 -14.97 -19.76 -5.05
N VAL A 718 -14.04 -19.07 -4.39
CA VAL A 718 -14.40 -18.01 -3.46
C VAL A 718 -15.03 -16.87 -4.26
N ILE A 719 -16.19 -16.39 -3.83
CA ILE A 719 -16.96 -15.34 -4.50
C ILE A 719 -17.00 -14.04 -3.71
N ASP A 720 -16.64 -14.09 -2.42
CA ASP A 720 -16.60 -12.92 -1.54
C ASP A 720 -15.59 -13.08 -0.39
N SER A 721 -15.01 -11.96 0.03
CA SER A 721 -14.24 -11.80 1.25
C SER A 721 -14.52 -10.43 1.87
N ALA A 722 -14.98 -10.42 3.11
CA ALA A 722 -15.41 -9.21 3.83
C ALA A 722 -14.86 -9.20 5.26
N CYS A 723 -14.65 -8.02 5.85
CA CYS A 723 -14.32 -7.86 7.26
C CYS A 723 -15.33 -6.94 7.95
N PHE A 724 -15.71 -7.30 9.18
CA PHE A 724 -16.62 -6.52 10.02
C PHE A 724 -15.99 -6.24 11.37
N ASP A 725 -15.58 -5.00 11.62
CA ASP A 725 -15.22 -4.58 12.98
C ASP A 725 -16.48 -4.35 13.82
N LEU A 726 -16.79 -5.33 14.66
CA LEU A 726 -17.95 -5.25 15.54
C LEU A 726 -17.73 -4.33 16.74
N ASN A 727 -16.51 -3.83 16.99
CA ASN A 727 -16.19 -3.03 18.18
C ASN A 727 -16.68 -1.58 18.15
N ASN A 728 -17.50 -1.18 17.17
CA ASN A 728 -18.08 0.15 17.10
C ASN A 728 -16.99 1.26 17.12
N ILE A 729 -15.83 0.99 16.49
CA ILE A 729 -14.64 1.88 16.44
C ILE A 729 -14.74 2.86 15.26
N GLY A 730 -15.57 2.58 14.25
CA GLY A 730 -15.61 3.30 12.97
C GLY A 730 -16.09 4.75 13.00
N ASN A 731 -16.54 5.29 14.13
CA ASN A 731 -16.90 6.70 14.28
C ASN A 731 -16.46 7.26 15.64
N ILE A 732 -15.21 7.03 16.02
CA ILE A 732 -14.65 7.73 17.18
C ILE A 732 -14.36 9.16 16.75
N ASN A 733 -15.33 10.05 16.96
CA ASN A 733 -15.03 11.46 17.14
C ASN A 733 -13.92 11.56 18.20
N LEU A 734 -12.81 12.23 17.88
CA LEU A 734 -11.81 12.60 18.86
C LEU A 734 -12.51 13.23 20.06
N ILE A 735 -11.99 12.93 21.24
CA ILE A 735 -12.55 13.47 22.47
C ILE A 735 -12.34 14.99 22.43
N GLY A 736 -13.42 15.72 22.20
CA GLY A 736 -13.43 17.18 22.12
C GLY A 736 -14.80 17.74 22.48
N SER A 737 -14.90 19.04 22.72
CA SER A 737 -16.19 19.73 22.84
C SER A 737 -16.36 20.78 21.77
N VAL A 738 -17.58 20.90 21.26
CA VAL A 738 -17.98 21.89 20.26
C VAL A 738 -19.05 22.80 20.87
N ASP A 739 -18.82 24.12 20.83
CA ASP A 739 -19.74 25.14 21.34
C ASP A 739 -20.06 26.15 20.24
N MET A 740 -21.35 26.36 19.96
CA MET A 740 -21.80 27.35 18.98
C MET A 740 -22.58 28.49 19.65
N ARG A 741 -22.23 29.73 19.28
CA ARG A 741 -22.86 30.96 19.79
C ARG A 741 -23.29 31.86 18.65
N PHE A 742 -24.61 32.09 18.57
CA PHE A 742 -25.21 32.97 17.58
C PHE A 742 -25.25 34.42 18.05
N GLU A 743 -24.99 35.33 17.13
CA GLU A 743 -25.10 36.78 17.31
C GLU A 743 -26.40 37.30 16.67
N ASP A 744 -26.87 38.47 17.14
CA ASP A 744 -28.10 39.11 16.62
C ASP A 744 -28.00 39.46 15.12
N ASP A 745 -26.79 39.55 14.57
CA ASP A 745 -26.54 39.87 13.17
C ASP A 745 -26.60 38.65 12.24
N GLY A 746 -26.84 37.44 12.76
CA GLY A 746 -26.90 36.19 11.99
C GLY A 746 -25.54 35.52 11.76
N SER A 747 -24.47 36.06 12.34
CA SER A 747 -23.18 35.35 12.42
C SER A 747 -23.13 34.41 13.62
N ALA A 748 -22.25 33.41 13.56
CA ALA A 748 -22.01 32.48 14.65
C ALA A 748 -20.51 32.36 14.96
N PHE A 749 -20.19 32.21 16.24
CA PHE A 749 -18.88 31.79 16.72
C PHE A 749 -18.92 30.30 17.03
N LEU A 750 -17.95 29.56 16.49
CA LEU A 750 -17.74 28.15 16.75
C LEU A 750 -16.45 28.00 17.57
N SER A 751 -16.54 27.33 18.71
CA SER A 751 -15.40 26.99 19.56
C SER A 751 -15.25 25.47 19.59
N VAL A 752 -14.02 24.98 19.38
CA VAL A 752 -13.65 23.57 19.49
C VAL A 752 -12.58 23.46 20.58
N ILE A 753 -12.80 22.60 21.57
CA ILE A 753 -11.82 22.27 22.60
C ILE A 753 -11.34 20.85 22.37
N ASP A 754 -10.05 20.68 22.13
CA ASP A 754 -9.43 19.38 22.03
C ASP A 754 -9.14 18.82 23.43
N TYR A 755 -9.59 17.61 23.70
CA TYR A 755 -9.20 16.83 24.88
C TYR A 755 -8.36 15.60 24.50
N SER A 756 -7.97 15.47 23.22
CA SER A 756 -7.07 14.42 22.76
C SER A 756 -5.62 14.68 23.21
N GLU A 757 -4.78 13.64 23.17
CA GLU A 757 -3.32 13.79 23.35
C GLU A 757 -2.60 14.01 21.99
N LEU A 758 -3.34 14.26 20.91
CA LEU A 758 -2.77 14.44 19.58
C LEU A 758 -2.20 15.84 19.39
N VAL A 759 -1.14 15.94 18.58
CA VAL A 759 -0.62 17.24 18.16
C VAL A 759 -1.31 17.62 16.85
N ILE A 760 -2.22 18.59 16.95
CA ILE A 760 -3.07 19.05 15.86
C ILE A 760 -2.48 20.32 15.27
N TRP A 761 -2.37 20.37 13.94
CA TRP A 761 -1.90 21.55 13.23
C TRP A 761 -3.00 22.28 12.47
N ARG A 762 -4.18 21.67 12.31
CA ARG A 762 -5.31 22.28 11.62
C ARG A 762 -6.64 21.77 12.13
N VAL A 763 -7.61 22.67 12.28
CA VAL A 763 -9.03 22.37 12.50
C VAL A 763 -9.85 23.08 11.44
N ARG A 764 -10.89 22.43 10.94
CA ARG A 764 -11.82 22.94 9.94
C ARG A 764 -13.25 22.54 10.30
N ALA A 765 -14.21 23.42 10.06
CA ALA A 765 -15.62 23.07 10.14
C ALA A 765 -16.33 23.40 8.83
N GLN A 766 -17.27 22.55 8.42
CA GLN A 766 -18.14 22.78 7.27
C GLN A 766 -19.59 22.71 7.74
N ILE A 767 -20.39 23.70 7.36
CA ILE A 767 -21.79 23.84 7.78
C ILE A 767 -22.68 24.01 6.56
N TRP A 768 -23.77 23.26 6.47
CA TRP A 768 -24.71 23.33 5.34
C TRP A 768 -26.15 22.95 5.73
N ASP A 769 -27.10 23.16 4.82
CA ASP A 769 -28.49 22.70 4.93
C ASP A 769 -28.94 22.03 3.61
N GLU A 770 -30.20 21.62 3.53
CA GLU A 770 -30.77 20.97 2.33
C GLU A 770 -30.70 21.83 1.05
N GLN A 771 -30.57 23.16 1.15
CA GLN A 771 -30.51 24.06 0.00
C GLN A 771 -29.07 24.39 -0.42
N HIS A 772 -28.11 24.24 0.50
CA HIS A 772 -26.71 24.69 0.33
C HIS A 772 -25.68 23.57 0.47
N TYR A 773 -26.08 22.29 0.43
CA TYR A 773 -25.19 21.13 0.61
C TYR A 773 -24.06 21.00 -0.43
N THR A 774 -24.21 21.57 -1.63
CA THR A 774 -23.16 21.59 -2.65
C THR A 774 -22.13 22.71 -2.48
N ASP A 775 -22.40 23.68 -1.61
CA ASP A 775 -21.52 24.84 -1.34
C ASP A 775 -21.56 25.20 0.16
N PRO A 776 -20.94 24.36 1.02
CA PRO A 776 -21.02 24.53 2.47
C PRO A 776 -20.23 25.75 2.95
N VAL A 777 -20.74 26.39 4.00
CA VAL A 777 -20.00 27.45 4.71
C VAL A 777 -18.82 26.82 5.44
N THR A 778 -17.61 27.16 5.01
CA THR A 778 -16.37 26.62 5.59
C THR A 778 -15.74 27.60 6.58
N ILE A 779 -15.32 27.08 7.73
CA ILE A 779 -14.58 27.79 8.77
C ILE A 779 -13.20 27.13 8.88
N ASP A 780 -12.15 27.82 8.46
CA ASP A 780 -10.77 27.47 8.79
C ASP A 780 -10.36 28.23 10.07
N PHE A 781 -9.90 27.50 11.08
CA PHE A 781 -9.55 28.08 12.37
C PHE A 781 -8.11 28.62 12.33
N GLU A 782 -7.91 29.93 12.54
CA GLU A 782 -6.57 30.53 12.59
C GLU A 782 -5.93 30.33 13.98
N ASP A 783 -4.65 29.92 14.00
CA ASP A 783 -3.84 29.76 15.23
C ASP A 783 -3.53 31.13 15.85
N GLU A 784 -4.48 31.66 16.61
CA GLU A 784 -4.34 32.91 17.36
C GLU A 784 -4.28 32.67 18.88
N SER A 785 -3.63 31.63 19.41
CA SER A 785 -3.05 31.69 20.77
C SER A 785 -2.25 30.45 21.16
N PHE A 786 -1.25 30.64 22.01
CA PHE A 786 -0.33 29.67 22.64
C PHE A 786 -0.99 28.53 23.47
N SER A 787 -2.12 27.98 23.03
CA SER A 787 -2.87 26.94 23.72
C SER A 787 -3.30 25.91 22.66
N TYR A 788 -2.55 24.80 22.59
CA TYR A 788 -2.74 23.67 21.65
C TYR A 788 -4.08 22.91 21.81
N MET A 789 -5.07 23.47 22.53
CA MET A 789 -6.32 22.79 22.89
C MET A 789 -7.59 23.61 22.58
N TYR A 790 -7.51 24.86 22.09
CA TYR A 790 -8.68 25.72 21.92
C TYR A 790 -8.68 26.42 20.56
N PHE A 791 -9.68 26.12 19.74
CA PHE A 791 -9.86 26.68 18.40
C PHE A 791 -11.13 27.51 18.33
N ASN A 792 -11.07 28.72 17.79
CA ASN A 792 -12.24 29.58 17.63
C ASN A 792 -12.32 30.08 16.18
N GLY A 793 -13.51 30.00 15.60
CA GLY A 793 -13.80 30.46 14.25
C GLY A 793 -15.11 31.23 14.19
N LYS A 794 -15.27 32.08 13.19
CA LYS A 794 -16.50 32.85 12.95
C LYS A 794 -17.01 32.62 11.54
N ALA A 795 -18.31 32.36 11.40
CA ALA A 795 -19.00 32.24 10.11
C ALA A 795 -20.20 33.19 10.01
N ASP A 796 -20.56 33.53 8.77
CA ASP A 796 -21.85 34.13 8.44
C ASP A 796 -22.82 33.01 8.04
N LEU A 797 -23.88 32.79 8.83
CA LEU A 797 -24.84 31.69 8.65
C LEU A 797 -26.26 32.19 8.33
N LYS A 798 -26.40 33.45 7.89
CA LYS A 798 -27.73 34.07 7.62
C LYS A 798 -28.59 33.31 6.62
N ASP A 799 -27.95 32.67 5.65
CA ASP A 799 -28.62 31.97 4.56
C ASP A 799 -28.77 30.46 4.84
N ILE A 800 -28.27 29.96 5.98
CA ILE A 800 -28.37 28.57 6.41
C ILE A 800 -29.57 28.38 7.36
N ASP A 801 -30.38 27.33 7.18
CA ASP A 801 -31.39 26.92 8.16
C ASP A 801 -30.75 26.26 9.38
N VAL A 802 -30.27 27.09 10.31
CA VAL A 802 -29.56 26.65 11.52
C VAL A 802 -30.35 25.72 12.44
N LYS A 803 -31.67 25.57 12.25
CA LYS A 803 -32.50 24.63 13.02
C LYS A 803 -32.53 23.22 12.43
N ASN A 804 -32.05 23.07 11.19
CA ASN A 804 -31.97 21.81 10.46
C ASN A 804 -30.74 21.85 9.54
N ALA A 805 -29.57 22.01 10.15
CA ALA A 805 -28.30 22.09 9.45
C ALA A 805 -27.41 20.90 9.81
N TYR A 806 -26.50 20.60 8.90
CA TYR A 806 -25.42 19.67 9.06
C TYR A 806 -24.15 20.44 9.43
N ILE A 807 -23.34 19.84 10.29
CA ILE A 807 -22.02 20.32 10.65
C ILE A 807 -21.04 19.15 10.71
N GLU A 808 -19.93 19.31 10.01
CA GLU A 808 -18.76 18.44 10.12
C GLU A 808 -17.62 19.28 10.71
N VAL A 809 -16.99 18.82 11.77
CA VAL A 809 -15.80 19.42 12.39
C VAL A 809 -14.68 18.41 12.35
N THR A 810 -13.60 18.75 11.64
CA THR A 810 -12.48 17.87 11.34
C THR A 810 -11.18 18.51 11.78
N CYS A 811 -10.17 17.70 12.08
CA CYS A 811 -8.82 18.17 12.33
C CYS A 811 -7.77 17.28 11.70
N TYR A 812 -6.56 17.84 11.54
CA TYR A 812 -5.41 17.13 11.01
C TYR A 812 -4.30 17.07 12.05
N ASP A 813 -3.80 15.86 12.33
CA ASP A 813 -2.62 15.67 13.17
C ASP A 813 -1.31 15.89 12.39
N ASN A 814 -0.18 16.01 13.08
CA ASN A 814 1.12 16.27 12.43
C ASN A 814 1.57 15.22 11.40
N ASN A 815 0.92 14.05 11.35
CA ASN A 815 1.17 13.02 10.33
C ASN A 815 0.24 13.16 9.12
N GLY A 816 -0.62 14.18 9.10
CA GLY A 816 -1.59 14.43 8.04
C GLY A 816 -2.91 13.67 8.20
N MET A 817 -3.11 12.91 9.29
CA MET A 817 -4.35 12.13 9.47
C MET A 817 -5.53 13.07 9.70
N LYS A 818 -6.60 12.91 8.92
CA LYS A 818 -7.91 13.52 9.22
C LYS A 818 -8.54 12.77 10.39
N HIS A 819 -9.02 13.52 11.38
CA HIS A 819 -9.84 13.02 12.46
C HIS A 819 -11.13 13.85 12.54
N ASN A 820 -12.22 13.26 13.00
CA ASN A 820 -13.49 13.96 13.20
C ASN A 820 -13.64 14.35 14.68
N TYR A 821 -14.16 15.53 14.97
CA TYR A 821 -14.63 15.93 16.30
C TYR A 821 -16.13 15.83 16.43
N LEU A 822 -16.84 16.09 15.33
CA LEU A 822 -18.28 16.12 15.27
C LEU A 822 -18.71 15.93 13.81
N ASP A 823 -19.59 14.98 13.57
CA ASP A 823 -20.42 14.90 12.37
C ASP A 823 -21.87 14.79 12.85
N TRP A 824 -22.65 15.84 12.58
CA TRP A 824 -23.93 16.01 13.24
C TRP A 824 -24.93 16.80 12.40
N LYS A 825 -26.21 16.38 12.50
CA LYS A 825 -27.36 17.08 11.92
C LYS A 825 -28.33 17.48 13.02
N GLY A 826 -28.76 18.72 13.03
CA GLY A 826 -29.83 19.16 13.90
C GLY A 826 -29.95 20.69 14.04
N ASP A 827 -30.49 21.12 15.18
CA ASP A 827 -30.52 22.54 15.55
C ASP A 827 -29.19 22.97 16.14
N LEU A 828 -28.37 23.70 15.37
CA LEU A 828 -27.04 24.15 15.76
C LEU A 828 -27.02 24.94 17.09
N ASN A 829 -28.17 25.48 17.55
CA ASN A 829 -28.28 26.09 18.87
C ASN A 829 -28.14 25.11 20.04
N LEU A 830 -28.26 23.80 19.78
CA LEU A 830 -28.05 22.75 20.76
C LEU A 830 -26.58 22.43 20.97
N LEU A 831 -25.66 22.83 20.07
CA LEU A 831 -24.22 22.63 20.22
C LEU A 831 -23.66 23.48 21.37
N LYS A 832 -23.72 22.93 22.59
CA LYS A 832 -23.35 23.60 23.85
C LYS A 832 -22.40 22.75 24.67
N ASN A 833 -21.27 23.35 25.05
CA ASN A 833 -20.32 22.71 25.96
C ASN A 833 -20.83 22.71 27.43
N SER A 834 -21.56 23.75 27.81
CA SER A 834 -22.20 23.80 29.13
C SER A 834 -23.50 22.99 29.13
N PHE A 835 -23.58 22.04 30.07
CA PHE A 835 -24.82 21.32 30.38
C PHE A 835 -25.97 22.29 30.73
N GLU A 836 -25.66 23.38 31.43
CA GLU A 836 -26.63 24.39 31.87
C GLU A 836 -27.23 25.14 30.68
N ASP A 837 -26.38 25.59 29.75
CA ASP A 837 -26.82 26.27 28.52
C ASP A 837 -27.63 25.31 27.63
N TYR A 838 -27.19 24.05 27.52
CA TYR A 838 -27.89 23.01 26.77
C TYR A 838 -29.29 22.77 27.32
N LEU A 839 -29.40 22.50 28.63
CA LEU A 839 -30.67 22.22 29.28
C LEU A 839 -31.60 23.43 29.20
N SER A 840 -31.06 24.64 29.44
CA SER A 840 -31.85 25.88 29.38
C SER A 840 -32.44 26.12 27.98
N TYR A 841 -31.66 25.87 26.92
CA TYR A 841 -32.16 25.97 25.55
C TYR A 841 -33.17 24.85 25.24
N GLY A 842 -32.83 23.59 25.55
CA GLY A 842 -33.73 22.45 25.32
C GLY A 842 -35.08 22.59 26.02
N MET A 843 -35.10 23.15 27.23
CA MET A 843 -36.34 23.45 27.96
C MET A 843 -37.08 24.70 27.45
N SER A 844 -36.42 25.56 26.70
CA SER A 844 -37.07 26.70 26.03
C SER A 844 -37.82 26.29 24.76
N LEU A 845 -37.55 25.08 24.23
CA LEU A 845 -38.24 24.54 23.07
C LEU A 845 -39.68 24.17 23.45
N ASP A 846 -40.62 24.62 22.61
CA ASP A 846 -42.03 24.29 22.78
C ASP A 846 -42.26 22.79 22.53
N ASP A 847 -43.13 22.19 23.35
CA ASP A 847 -43.61 20.81 23.20
C ASP A 847 -42.52 19.71 23.28
N THR A 848 -41.42 20.01 23.94
CA THR A 848 -40.29 19.10 24.18
C THR A 848 -40.39 18.38 25.53
N VAL A 849 -40.01 17.10 25.55
CA VAL A 849 -39.74 16.32 26.78
C VAL A 849 -38.25 16.07 26.89
N VAL A 850 -37.70 16.21 28.10
CA VAL A 850 -36.31 15.85 28.40
C VAL A 850 -36.29 14.55 29.19
N LEU A 851 -35.59 13.53 28.68
CA LEU A 851 -35.37 12.25 29.34
C LEU A 851 -33.89 12.14 29.72
N MET A 852 -33.60 11.70 30.93
CA MET A 852 -32.23 11.56 31.43
C MET A 852 -32.00 10.21 32.09
N SER A 853 -30.82 9.64 31.89
CA SER A 853 -30.34 8.44 32.56
C SER A 853 -28.84 8.49 32.78
N VAL A 854 -28.36 7.88 33.87
CA VAL A 854 -26.93 7.81 34.20
C VAL A 854 -26.39 6.41 33.98
N LYS A 855 -25.19 6.33 33.37
CA LYS A 855 -24.29 5.17 33.37
C LYS A 855 -23.03 5.57 34.11
N ASP A 856 -22.46 4.66 34.91
CA ASP A 856 -21.13 4.85 35.53
C ASP A 856 -21.13 5.99 36.57
N ASP A 857 -19.97 6.61 36.82
CA ASP A 857 -19.75 7.65 37.82
C ASP A 857 -20.22 9.03 37.37
N MET A 858 -21.19 9.58 38.10
CA MET A 858 -21.54 11.01 38.05
C MET A 858 -21.00 11.70 39.31
N PHE A 859 -19.82 12.31 39.22
CA PHE A 859 -19.26 13.10 40.32
C PHE A 859 -19.69 14.57 40.19
N ILE A 860 -20.78 14.94 40.87
CA ILE A 860 -21.22 16.33 40.94
C ILE A 860 -20.46 17.01 42.08
N SER A 861 -19.63 18.01 41.78
CA SER A 861 -19.08 18.85 42.84
C SER A 861 -20.24 19.48 43.62
N LYS A 862 -20.30 19.25 44.93
CA LYS A 862 -21.38 19.78 45.80
C LYS A 862 -21.30 21.30 46.00
N ASP A 863 -20.27 21.93 45.44
CA ASP A 863 -20.14 23.37 45.28
C ASP A 863 -20.26 23.67 43.77
N ASP A 864 -21.40 24.21 43.28
CA ASP A 864 -21.48 25.14 42.12
C ASP A 864 -22.90 25.46 41.57
N ASP A 865 -22.94 26.50 40.71
CA ASP A 865 -24.04 27.04 39.89
C ASP A 865 -24.87 25.98 39.14
N THR A 866 -24.30 24.80 38.80
CA THR A 866 -25.02 23.68 38.18
C THR A 866 -26.19 23.21 39.04
N VAL A 867 -25.97 23.02 40.35
CA VAL A 867 -27.03 22.58 41.28
C VAL A 867 -28.12 23.65 41.39
N GLN A 868 -27.76 24.92 41.25
CA GLN A 868 -28.70 26.03 41.25
C GLN A 868 -29.55 26.05 39.97
N VAL A 869 -28.93 25.89 38.79
CA VAL A 869 -29.63 25.79 37.51
C VAL A 869 -30.57 24.57 37.49
N MET A 870 -30.12 23.42 38.01
CA MET A 870 -30.97 22.23 38.13
C MET A 870 -32.21 22.47 38.99
N LYS A 871 -32.04 23.13 40.14
CA LYS A 871 -33.16 23.52 41.02
C LYS A 871 -34.10 24.53 40.36
N GLU A 872 -33.57 25.49 39.62
CA GLU A 872 -34.37 26.46 38.86
C GLU A 872 -35.22 25.80 37.77
N ASN A 873 -34.75 24.66 37.25
CA ASN A 873 -35.45 23.82 36.28
C ASN A 873 -36.27 22.66 36.90
N GLY A 874 -36.44 22.63 38.22
CA GLY A 874 -37.32 21.69 38.92
C GLY A 874 -36.72 20.33 39.29
N LEU A 875 -35.43 20.10 39.05
CA LEU A 875 -34.69 18.89 39.44
C LEU A 875 -34.14 19.03 40.87
N SER A 876 -35.01 18.78 41.85
CA SER A 876 -34.72 19.07 43.26
C SER A 876 -33.91 17.99 43.97
N ASP A 877 -34.15 16.72 43.64
CA ASP A 877 -33.48 15.55 44.20
C ASP A 877 -32.10 15.33 43.56
N PHE A 878 -31.80 16.00 42.43
CA PHE A 878 -30.46 16.00 41.82
C PHE A 878 -29.34 16.34 42.81
N SER A 879 -29.60 17.25 43.76
CA SER A 879 -28.63 17.64 44.78
C SER A 879 -28.41 16.61 45.90
N ALA A 880 -29.24 15.56 45.95
CA ALA A 880 -29.22 14.51 46.95
C ALA A 880 -28.59 13.20 46.45
N ILE A 881 -28.25 13.12 45.15
CA ILE A 881 -27.61 11.95 44.53
C ILE A 881 -26.28 11.66 45.23
N GLY A 882 -26.10 10.41 45.65
CA GLY A 882 -24.83 9.91 46.17
C GLY A 882 -23.81 9.64 45.05
N ASP A 883 -22.53 9.58 45.42
CA ASP A 883 -21.51 9.10 44.48
C ASP A 883 -21.91 7.70 44.00
N HIS A 884 -21.84 7.45 42.69
CA HIS A 884 -22.07 6.14 42.05
C HIS A 884 -23.53 5.64 42.03
N GLU A 885 -24.51 6.46 42.47
CA GLU A 885 -25.92 6.09 42.45
C GLU A 885 -26.54 6.14 41.03
N ALA A 886 -27.52 5.28 40.77
CA ALA A 886 -28.38 5.41 39.59
C ALA A 886 -29.22 6.68 39.69
N TYR A 887 -29.48 7.32 38.54
CA TYR A 887 -30.36 8.48 38.45
C TYR A 887 -31.11 8.51 37.12
N TYR A 888 -32.39 8.88 37.18
CA TYR A 888 -33.16 9.26 36.01
C TYR A 888 -33.97 10.52 36.27
N ALA A 889 -34.26 11.26 35.21
CA ALA A 889 -35.21 12.35 35.22
C ALA A 889 -36.07 12.37 33.96
N VAL A 890 -37.30 12.85 34.11
CA VAL A 890 -38.24 13.13 33.03
C VAL A 890 -38.80 14.52 33.27
N ILE A 891 -38.47 15.46 32.41
CA ILE A 891 -38.93 16.85 32.49
C ILE A 891 -40.00 17.04 31.41
N LYS A 892 -41.22 17.28 31.87
CA LYS A 892 -42.39 17.62 31.06
C LYS A 892 -42.76 19.08 31.35
N LYS A 893 -43.55 19.70 30.48
CA LYS A 893 -43.95 21.12 30.57
C LYS A 893 -44.50 21.56 31.95
N ASP A 894 -45.24 20.69 32.63
CA ASP A 894 -45.89 20.97 33.92
C ASP A 894 -45.45 20.03 35.06
N GLU A 895 -44.53 19.11 34.80
CA GLU A 895 -44.18 18.03 35.73
C GLU A 895 -42.71 17.62 35.58
N VAL A 896 -42.03 17.44 36.71
CA VAL A 896 -40.71 16.80 36.77
C VAL A 896 -40.84 15.51 37.57
N LEU A 897 -40.37 14.41 36.99
CA LEU A 897 -40.25 13.11 37.66
C LEU A 897 -38.77 12.80 37.78
N GLU A 898 -38.31 12.48 38.99
CA GLU A 898 -36.92 12.11 39.26
C GLU A 898 -36.85 10.92 40.21
N GLY A 899 -35.79 10.13 40.07
CA GLY A 899 -35.49 9.03 40.98
C GLY A 899 -33.99 8.78 41.07
N HIS A 900 -33.51 8.51 42.28
CA HIS A 900 -32.11 8.17 42.53
C HIS A 900 -32.00 7.01 43.54
N GLY A 901 -30.88 6.28 43.50
CA GLY A 901 -30.59 5.27 44.51
C GLY A 901 -29.43 4.34 44.15
N ILE A 902 -29.02 3.53 45.13
CA ILE A 902 -27.91 2.56 44.98
C ILE A 902 -28.30 1.41 44.05
N ASP A 903 -29.59 1.04 44.03
CA ASP A 903 -30.14 -0.04 43.19
C ASP A 903 -30.42 0.44 41.75
N ALA A 904 -30.44 -0.48 40.78
CA ALA A 904 -30.87 -0.22 39.41
C ALA A 904 -32.29 0.38 39.36
N LEU A 905 -32.45 1.46 38.60
CA LEU A 905 -33.72 2.17 38.44
C LEU A 905 -34.34 1.85 37.08
N TYR A 906 -35.65 1.63 37.11
CA TYR A 906 -36.47 1.38 35.94
C TYR A 906 -37.72 2.24 36.01
N HIS A 907 -37.99 2.97 34.95
CA HIS A 907 -39.19 3.76 34.81
C HIS A 907 -39.77 3.57 33.41
N ASN A 908 -41.08 3.40 33.30
CA ASN A 908 -41.79 3.26 32.03
C ASN A 908 -43.12 3.98 32.16
N ASP A 909 -43.43 4.86 31.21
CA ASP A 909 -44.66 5.65 31.20
C ASP A 909 -45.02 6.09 29.77
N GLU A 910 -46.16 6.76 29.63
CA GLU A 910 -46.65 7.32 28.36
C GLU A 910 -46.93 8.83 28.52
N TYR A 911 -46.46 9.63 27.57
CA TYR A 911 -46.72 11.07 27.53
C TYR A 911 -46.87 11.54 26.10
N GLY A 912 -47.82 12.43 25.78
CA GLY A 912 -47.93 12.98 24.42
C GLY A 912 -48.14 11.96 23.28
N GLY A 913 -48.53 10.71 23.58
CA GLY A 913 -48.68 9.63 22.59
C GLY A 913 -47.39 8.85 22.27
N MET A 914 -46.28 9.16 22.93
CA MET A 914 -45.05 8.35 22.95
C MET A 914 -45.02 7.48 24.21
N THR A 915 -44.54 6.25 24.08
CA THR A 915 -44.14 5.43 25.22
C THR A 915 -42.65 5.59 25.45
N TYR A 916 -42.22 5.69 26.70
CA TYR A 916 -40.80 5.76 27.00
C TYR A 916 -40.42 4.86 28.17
N ALA A 917 -39.26 4.22 28.06
CA ALA A 917 -38.68 3.40 29.11
C ALA A 917 -37.26 3.88 29.41
N ILE A 918 -36.97 4.09 30.69
CA ILE A 918 -35.65 4.50 31.18
C ILE A 918 -35.13 3.42 32.11
N GLU A 919 -33.91 2.96 31.84
CA GLU A 919 -33.11 2.15 32.73
C GLU A 919 -31.83 2.91 33.07
N SER A 920 -31.56 3.08 34.37
CA SER A 920 -30.30 3.64 34.85
C SER A 920 -29.70 2.70 35.90
N LYS A 921 -28.44 2.34 35.69
CA LYS A 921 -27.63 1.58 36.63
C LYS A 921 -26.36 2.39 36.90
N GLY A 922 -26.28 2.95 38.11
CA GLY A 922 -25.03 3.48 38.65
C GLY A 922 -24.04 2.34 38.90
N TRP A 923 -22.76 2.68 39.11
CA TRP A 923 -21.64 1.74 39.24
C TRP A 923 -21.95 0.52 40.13
N ASP A 924 -22.61 0.74 41.26
CA ASP A 924 -22.85 -0.29 42.28
C ASP A 924 -23.90 -1.35 41.87
N SER A 925 -24.73 -1.09 40.86
CA SER A 925 -25.84 -1.96 40.43
C SER A 925 -25.74 -2.51 39.02
N GLY A 926 -24.70 -2.11 38.28
CA GLY A 926 -24.40 -2.56 36.91
C GLY A 926 -24.04 -1.40 35.98
N TYR A 927 -23.56 -1.71 34.77
CA TYR A 927 -23.05 -0.71 33.82
C TYR A 927 -24.00 -0.51 32.64
N ASN A 928 -25.18 0.06 32.86
CA ASN A 928 -26.14 0.28 31.78
C ASN A 928 -26.93 1.58 31.96
N SER A 929 -27.10 2.31 30.86
CA SER A 929 -28.02 3.42 30.71
C SER A 929 -28.79 3.19 29.41
N SER A 930 -30.11 3.27 29.46
CA SER A 930 -30.97 3.04 28.31
C SER A 930 -32.18 3.97 28.41
N ILE A 931 -32.47 4.66 27.31
CA ILE A 931 -33.68 5.44 27.12
C ILE A 931 -34.28 4.94 25.82
N LYS A 932 -35.44 4.31 25.91
CA LYS A 932 -36.18 3.81 24.76
C LYS A 932 -37.42 4.66 24.55
N ILE A 933 -37.67 5.02 23.30
CA ILE A 933 -38.91 5.67 22.87
C ILE A 933 -39.59 4.73 21.88
N ASP A 934 -40.85 4.38 22.15
CA ASP A 934 -41.64 3.44 21.34
C ASP A 934 -40.96 2.08 21.08
N GLY A 935 -40.08 1.69 22.02
CA GLY A 935 -39.32 0.44 22.00
C GLY A 935 -37.94 0.55 21.36
N GLU A 936 -37.64 1.65 20.68
CA GLU A 936 -36.36 1.91 20.03
C GLU A 936 -35.39 2.59 21.01
N GLU A 937 -34.14 2.14 21.05
CA GLU A 937 -33.09 2.76 21.87
C GLU A 937 -32.67 4.09 21.23
N VAL A 938 -32.75 5.17 22.01
CA VAL A 938 -32.43 6.53 21.55
C VAL A 938 -31.33 7.18 22.39
N SER A 939 -30.91 6.56 23.50
CA SER A 939 -29.72 6.99 24.25
C SER A 939 -28.46 6.30 23.73
N ARG A 940 -27.31 6.95 23.96
CA ARG A 940 -26.00 6.44 23.52
C ARG A 940 -25.44 5.35 24.44
N ASN A 941 -26.05 5.11 25.61
CA ASN A 941 -25.55 4.21 26.63
C ASN A 941 -24.07 4.48 26.97
N GLU A 942 -23.68 5.75 27.08
CA GLU A 942 -22.31 6.16 27.39
C GLU A 942 -22.13 6.50 28.88
N SER A 943 -20.91 6.34 29.40
CA SER A 943 -20.56 6.75 30.77
C SER A 943 -20.81 8.25 30.94
N GLY A 944 -21.54 8.63 31.99
CA GLY A 944 -22.02 9.98 32.23
C GLY A 944 -23.56 10.08 32.23
N MET A 945 -24.06 11.31 32.12
CA MET A 945 -25.50 11.59 32.04
C MET A 945 -25.93 11.65 30.58
N ASN A 946 -26.70 10.67 30.15
CA ASN A 946 -27.31 10.58 28.82
C ASN A 946 -28.62 11.38 28.86
N ILE A 947 -28.85 12.23 27.85
CA ILE A 947 -29.99 13.14 27.78
C ILE A 947 -30.59 13.04 26.39
N VAL A 948 -31.91 12.87 26.32
CA VAL A 948 -32.68 12.87 25.07
C VAL A 948 -33.71 13.99 25.10
N LEU A 949 -33.71 14.83 24.07
CA LEU A 949 -34.75 15.82 23.81
C LEU A 949 -35.71 15.25 22.76
N TYR A 950 -37.00 15.20 23.06
CA TYR A 950 -38.01 14.66 22.14
C TYR A 950 -39.14 15.67 21.89
N ASP A 951 -39.43 15.92 20.62
CA ASP A 951 -40.55 16.76 20.16
C ASP A 951 -41.84 15.92 20.13
N THR A 952 -42.75 16.21 21.05
CA THR A 952 -44.00 15.45 21.21
C THR A 952 -45.03 15.70 20.10
N VAL A 953 -44.84 16.73 19.27
CA VAL A 953 -45.74 17.06 18.15
C VAL A 953 -45.22 16.48 16.85
N LYS A 954 -43.91 16.56 16.60
CA LYS A 954 -43.27 15.96 15.42
C LYS A 954 -43.04 14.47 15.56
N HIS A 955 -43.15 13.93 16.77
CA HIS A 955 -42.82 12.55 17.10
C HIS A 955 -41.38 12.19 16.70
N ALA A 956 -40.44 13.06 17.04
CA ALA A 956 -39.05 12.93 16.64
C ALA A 956 -38.11 13.28 17.79
N VAL A 957 -37.01 12.54 17.90
CA VAL A 957 -35.87 12.94 18.72
C VAL A 957 -35.26 14.20 18.10
N ILE A 958 -35.11 15.23 18.92
CA ILE A 958 -34.48 16.51 18.53
C ILE A 958 -32.96 16.39 18.68
N ASP A 959 -32.50 15.81 19.80
CA ASP A 959 -31.08 15.63 20.10
C ASP A 959 -30.88 14.53 21.16
N SER A 960 -29.73 13.86 21.13
CA SER A 960 -29.31 12.83 22.08
C SER A 960 -27.84 13.04 22.40
N VAL A 961 -27.51 13.29 23.67
CA VAL A 961 -26.17 13.73 24.09
C VAL A 961 -25.79 13.13 25.43
N THR A 962 -24.48 12.96 25.67
CA THR A 962 -23.93 12.54 26.95
C THR A 962 -22.98 13.59 27.53
N TYR A 963 -23.20 13.95 28.79
CA TYR A 963 -22.32 14.83 29.56
C TYR A 963 -21.53 14.05 30.62
N ARG A 964 -20.19 14.17 30.60
CA ARG A 964 -19.30 13.58 31.63
C ARG A 964 -18.87 14.62 32.67
N PHE A 965 -18.93 14.24 33.94
CA PHE A 965 -18.53 15.07 35.08
C PHE A 965 -17.23 14.51 35.69
N SER A 966 -16.12 15.28 35.68
CA SER A 966 -14.79 14.79 36.08
C SER A 966 -14.47 14.99 37.57
N HIS A 967 -13.53 14.16 38.10
CA HIS A 967 -13.11 14.11 39.51
C HIS A 967 -12.21 15.29 39.96
N MET A 968 -11.76 16.15 39.04
CA MET A 968 -10.83 17.25 39.31
C MET A 968 -11.53 18.58 39.04
N GLY A 969 -11.84 19.34 40.09
CA GLY A 969 -12.65 20.57 40.05
C GLY A 969 -12.10 21.75 39.22
N SER A 970 -11.98 21.59 37.90
CA SER A 970 -11.77 22.67 36.93
C SER A 970 -12.32 22.26 35.55
N ASP A 971 -13.44 22.87 35.14
CA ASP A 971 -13.92 23.15 33.77
C ASP A 971 -13.83 22.10 32.62
N SER A 972 -13.43 20.85 32.85
CA SER A 972 -13.40 19.82 31.81
C SER A 972 -14.71 19.01 31.77
N LYS A 973 -15.72 19.59 31.09
CA LYS A 973 -16.93 18.87 30.66
C LYS A 973 -16.64 18.25 29.28
N GLY A 974 -16.43 16.95 29.22
CA GLY A 974 -16.43 16.23 27.93
C GLY A 974 -17.88 16.06 27.48
N VAL A 975 -18.23 16.59 26.31
CA VAL A 975 -19.56 16.45 25.71
C VAL A 975 -19.46 15.47 24.54
N PHE A 976 -20.17 14.36 24.62
CA PHE A 976 -20.24 13.36 23.56
C PHE A 976 -21.60 13.50 22.87
N ARG A 977 -21.61 13.96 21.62
CA ARG A 977 -22.79 14.12 20.75
C ARG A 977 -22.85 13.05 19.70
#